data_AF-A0A355X594-F1
#
_entry.id   AF-A0A355X594-F1
#
_cell.length_a   1.000
_cell.length_b   1.000
_cell.length_c   1.000
_cell.angle_alpha   90.00
_cell.angle_beta   90.00
_cell.angle_gamma   90.00
#
_symmetry.space_group_name_H-M   'P 1'
#
loop_
_entity.id
_entity.type
_entity.pdbx_description
1 polymer ?
#
loop_
_entity_poly.entity_id
_entity_poly.type
_entity_poly.pdbx_seq_one_letter_code
_entity_poly.pdbx_strand_id
1 'polypeptide(L)'
;MRKDENLDMNFFKKIEKGFNSHAGSYVFYILAAAAFAFLKSADFAYSWIAELYPLGDKFVPVMLGITGTCAVISVAYIMLLSFVPESKSIRRSKILKIIHIIIEILSVILFIYTTVLLFGFDKGISLENISTGVQYLAPNLAILGLIVLIPLPLIFCEKASNSGKALIASVLIAALTIIPLNIDFSKLEGNSNKNYPDMQFQSENPVEDAQITYESLKNNEKADAINLLDDGNKCWTAQKPDTALSSEYGDINNSVAEIQLKEAKTFNTAVIEETGNQVQYFRLQAYINDEWITVYQSEKIQSLKICSFDAVTTDKVRLSIDKFRDDNIPAKIKSLKLYNEPTRSADDFEVTAYQRIDGDVPTEILSKGDAYVDNYAKFYDVYSTVILFGAVNWDENGNISFGEKGEENFAKQVEALKEIISHRSNKNHQVKLIITALADGTGGSHGGVNVYMGKNMETIADQIISLVNKYDFDGVDIDWEYPASAEDWSNFDKFIAKLDEGMNTNGKDRILSAALSAWNLGLSQETFDRLDQIQFMAYDGNDKDGYQSSLQQAQDGIADFANNGADISKINIGIAAYGRPINSTPFWATWRDLEQANYWDSKYYNVADCNQIYEGTFCSPALAGDKTAYALLTGCGGVMVFRVACDKTMDDPNSVACGIQNTLNRYITNW
;
A
#
# COMPACT_ATOMS: atom_id res chain seq x y z
N MET A 1 36.70 -5.61 61.30
CA MET A 1 35.44 -6.34 61.60
C MET A 1 34.28 -5.42 61.98
N ARG A 2 34.24 -4.69 63.11
CA ARG A 2 33.06 -3.80 63.42
C ARG A 2 32.95 -2.48 62.62
N LYS A 3 34.01 -2.03 61.93
CA LYS A 3 33.97 -0.83 61.08
C LYS A 3 33.43 -1.11 59.67
N ASP A 4 33.67 -2.32 59.16
CA ASP A 4 33.26 -2.75 57.82
C ASP A 4 31.75 -3.08 57.78
N GLU A 5 31.22 -3.76 58.81
CA GLU A 5 29.77 -4.05 58.93
C GLU A 5 28.90 -2.77 59.03
N ASN A 6 29.41 -1.71 59.66
CA ASN A 6 28.70 -0.42 59.76
C ASN A 6 28.76 0.41 58.47
N LEU A 7 29.79 0.19 57.63
CA LEU A 7 29.87 0.81 56.31
C LEU A 7 28.86 0.16 55.36
N ASP A 8 28.81 -1.17 55.34
CA ASP A 8 27.86 -1.94 54.52
C ASP A 8 26.41 -1.63 54.91
N MET A 9 26.08 -1.63 56.20
CA MET A 9 24.71 -1.36 56.65
C MET A 9 24.25 0.09 56.35
N ASN A 10 25.16 1.05 56.29
CA ASN A 10 24.86 2.43 55.87
C ASN A 10 24.73 2.57 54.35
N PHE A 11 25.50 1.79 53.59
CA PHE A 11 25.40 1.71 52.13
C PHE A 11 24.06 1.13 51.70
N PHE A 12 23.63 0.00 52.28
CA PHE A 12 22.32 -0.62 51.98
C PHE A 12 21.15 0.30 52.34
N LYS A 13 21.21 1.02 53.46
CA LYS A 13 20.17 2.02 53.81
C LYS A 13 20.12 3.20 52.85
N LYS A 14 21.26 3.61 52.30
CA LYS A 14 21.32 4.70 51.30
C LYS A 14 20.72 4.24 49.97
N ILE A 15 20.98 3.00 49.56
CA ILE A 15 20.37 2.37 48.38
C ILE A 15 18.85 2.23 48.57
N GLU A 16 18.40 1.64 49.68
CA GLU A 16 16.97 1.49 49.99
C GLU A 16 16.23 2.83 49.95
N LYS A 17 16.85 3.88 50.50
CA LYS A 17 16.30 5.25 50.48
C LYS A 17 16.26 5.84 49.07
N GLY A 18 17.23 5.53 48.22
CA GLY A 18 17.27 5.97 46.83
C GLY A 18 16.17 5.35 45.98
N PHE A 19 16.04 4.03 46.02
CA PHE A 19 15.01 3.25 45.32
C PHE A 19 13.59 3.72 45.71
N ASN A 20 13.35 3.88 47.00
CA ASN A 20 12.04 4.29 47.53
C ASN A 20 11.79 5.82 47.53
N SER A 21 12.58 6.60 46.79
CA SER A 21 12.38 8.05 46.65
C SER A 21 11.56 8.39 45.40
N HIS A 22 10.87 9.54 45.39
CA HIS A 22 10.10 9.98 44.19
C HIS A 22 10.95 9.96 42.91
N ALA A 23 12.20 10.46 42.99
CA ALA A 23 13.10 10.48 41.86
C ALA A 23 13.57 9.08 41.46
N GLY A 24 13.93 8.23 42.43
CA GLY A 24 14.32 6.84 42.17
C GLY A 24 13.20 6.05 41.51
N SER A 25 12.02 6.03 42.13
CA SER A 25 10.86 5.29 41.62
C SER A 25 10.44 5.77 40.22
N TYR A 26 10.61 7.06 39.90
CA TYR A 26 10.35 7.56 38.55
C TYR A 26 11.37 7.10 37.52
N VAL A 27 12.67 7.07 37.85
CA VAL A 27 13.69 6.53 36.96
C VAL A 27 13.38 5.06 36.63
N PHE A 28 13.03 4.25 37.62
CA PHE A 28 12.68 2.84 37.38
C PHE A 28 11.35 2.66 36.64
N TYR A 29 10.40 3.58 36.81
CA TYR A 29 9.21 3.64 35.96
C TYR A 29 9.57 3.89 34.49
N ILE A 30 10.45 4.84 34.20
CA ILE A 30 10.92 5.10 32.83
C ILE A 30 11.55 3.84 32.24
N LEU A 31 12.39 3.13 33.00
CA LEU A 31 12.99 1.88 32.55
C LEU A 31 11.94 0.80 32.28
N ALA A 32 10.89 0.68 33.10
CA ALA A 32 9.80 -0.27 32.87
C ALA A 32 8.97 0.08 31.62
N ALA A 33 8.64 1.36 31.44
CA ALA A 33 7.91 1.86 30.27
C ALA A 33 8.73 1.68 28.97
N ALA A 34 10.04 1.98 29.04
CA ALA A 34 10.95 1.76 27.93
C ALA A 34 11.09 0.26 27.62
N ALA A 35 11.18 -0.61 28.63
CA ALA A 35 11.23 -2.05 28.41
C ALA A 35 9.98 -2.58 27.68
N PHE A 36 8.79 -2.09 28.04
CA PHE A 36 7.56 -2.43 27.33
C PHE A 36 7.60 -1.94 25.87
N ALA A 37 7.97 -0.68 25.64
CA ALA A 37 8.04 -0.11 24.30
C ALA A 37 9.10 -0.80 23.42
N PHE A 38 10.25 -1.14 23.99
CA PHE A 38 11.35 -1.80 23.29
C PHE A 38 10.98 -3.22 22.93
N LEU A 39 10.34 -3.95 23.86
CA LEU A 39 9.82 -5.27 23.56
C LEU A 39 8.79 -5.20 22.42
N LYS A 40 7.81 -4.29 22.52
CA LYS A 40 6.77 -4.10 21.50
C LYS A 40 7.37 -3.76 20.12
N SER A 41 8.46 -3.00 20.09
CA SER A 41 9.16 -2.58 18.87
C SER A 41 10.11 -3.65 18.31
N ALA A 42 10.35 -4.74 19.05
CA ALA A 42 11.22 -5.83 18.62
C ALA A 42 10.41 -7.01 18.07
N ASP A 43 9.31 -6.75 17.37
CA ASP A 43 8.39 -7.77 16.87
C ASP A 43 9.02 -8.71 15.83
N PHE A 44 9.91 -8.18 15.01
CA PHE A 44 10.77 -8.95 14.11
C PHE A 44 11.56 -10.06 14.82
N ALA A 45 11.80 -9.95 16.12
CA ALA A 45 12.54 -10.94 16.89
C ALA A 45 11.64 -12.06 17.47
N TYR A 46 10.31 -11.93 17.40
CA TYR A 46 9.40 -12.85 18.10
C TYR A 46 9.44 -14.27 17.56
N SER A 47 9.54 -14.46 16.23
CA SER A 47 9.44 -15.76 15.59
C SER A 47 10.50 -16.75 16.08
N TRP A 48 11.76 -16.32 16.21
CA TRP A 48 12.84 -17.19 16.67
C TRP A 48 12.92 -17.28 18.20
N ILE A 49 12.46 -16.26 18.94
CA ILE A 49 12.43 -16.28 20.41
C ILE A 49 11.33 -17.23 20.91
N ALA A 50 10.15 -17.25 20.27
CA ALA A 50 9.06 -18.15 20.64
C ALA A 50 9.48 -19.63 20.59
N GLU A 51 10.34 -20.00 19.64
CA GLU A 51 10.88 -21.36 19.50
C GLU A 51 11.84 -21.77 20.65
N LEU A 52 12.47 -20.80 21.32
CA LEU A 52 13.46 -21.04 22.37
C LEU A 52 12.86 -21.18 23.78
N TYR A 53 11.60 -20.76 23.98
CA TYR A 53 10.99 -20.71 25.31
C TYR A 53 9.83 -21.72 25.48
N PRO A 54 9.68 -22.34 26.67
CA PRO A 54 8.61 -23.30 26.96
C PRO A 54 7.19 -22.75 26.79
N LEU A 55 7.04 -21.42 26.73
CA LEU A 55 5.76 -20.73 26.55
C LEU A 55 5.36 -20.56 25.07
N GLY A 56 6.24 -20.86 24.11
CA GLY A 56 5.96 -20.69 22.68
C GLY A 56 5.44 -19.29 22.35
N ASP A 57 4.38 -19.23 21.55
CA ASP A 57 3.70 -17.99 21.14
C ASP A 57 3.14 -17.16 22.32
N LYS A 58 3.03 -17.75 23.52
CA LYS A 58 2.58 -17.02 24.73
C LYS A 58 3.70 -16.26 25.42
N PHE A 59 4.96 -16.48 25.05
CA PHE A 59 6.10 -15.82 25.69
C PHE A 59 6.00 -14.29 25.60
N VAL A 60 5.81 -13.76 24.39
CA VAL A 60 5.78 -12.31 24.13
C VAL A 60 4.61 -11.62 24.84
N PRO A 61 3.35 -12.09 24.74
CA PRO A 61 2.23 -11.53 25.51
C PRO A 61 2.48 -11.53 27.02
N VAL A 62 3.10 -12.59 27.55
CA VAL A 62 3.43 -12.69 28.98
C VAL A 62 4.49 -11.65 29.35
N MET A 63 5.55 -11.48 28.56
CA MET A 63 6.60 -10.51 28.81
C MET A 63 6.13 -9.06 28.69
N LEU A 64 5.22 -8.76 27.75
CA LEU A 64 4.51 -7.48 27.67
C LEU A 64 3.62 -7.26 28.91
N GLY A 65 2.93 -8.31 29.38
CA GLY A 65 2.17 -8.26 30.62
C GLY A 65 3.04 -7.96 31.85
N ILE A 66 4.22 -8.58 31.95
CA ILE A 66 5.16 -8.36 33.05
C ILE A 66 5.70 -6.93 33.03
N THR A 67 6.23 -6.46 31.88
CA THR A 67 6.77 -5.10 31.73
C THR A 67 5.70 -4.03 32.01
N GLY A 68 4.48 -4.23 31.50
CA GLY A 68 3.34 -3.36 31.81
C GLY A 68 2.97 -3.35 33.30
N THR A 69 2.95 -4.51 33.93
CA THR A 69 2.67 -4.64 35.38
C THR A 69 3.72 -3.91 36.22
N CYS A 70 5.00 -4.03 35.88
CA CYS A 70 6.08 -3.28 36.54
C CYS A 70 5.85 -1.78 36.46
N ALA A 71 5.53 -1.25 35.27
CA ALA A 71 5.26 0.17 35.08
C ALA A 71 4.06 0.65 35.92
N VAL A 72 2.96 -0.11 35.94
CA VAL A 72 1.76 0.20 36.73
C VAL A 72 2.07 0.23 38.22
N ILE A 73 2.81 -0.75 38.74
CA ILE A 73 3.18 -0.81 40.16
C ILE A 73 4.09 0.37 40.53
N SER A 74 5.05 0.73 39.68
CA SER A 74 5.91 1.90 39.91
C SER A 74 5.11 3.20 39.96
N VAL A 75 4.15 3.42 39.06
CA VAL A 75 3.26 4.60 39.10
C VAL A 75 2.40 4.60 40.36
N ALA A 76 1.83 3.46 40.73
CA ALA A 76 1.03 3.33 41.96
C ALA A 76 1.86 3.67 43.21
N TYR A 77 3.14 3.27 43.22
CA TYR A 77 4.05 3.62 44.31
C TYR A 77 4.41 5.11 44.33
N ILE A 78 4.66 5.73 43.16
CA ILE A 78 4.86 7.18 43.05
C ILE A 78 3.63 7.93 43.59
N MET A 79 2.41 7.51 43.20
CA MET A 79 1.17 8.08 43.74
C MET A 79 1.07 7.93 45.27
N LEU A 80 1.46 6.79 45.83
CA LEU A 80 1.51 6.59 47.27
C LEU A 80 2.49 7.56 47.94
N LEU A 81 3.65 7.81 47.35
CA LEU A 81 4.62 8.78 47.87
C LEU A 81 4.10 10.22 47.79
N SER A 82 3.39 10.57 46.70
CA SER A 82 2.89 11.93 46.44
C SER A 82 1.63 12.29 47.23
N PHE A 83 0.73 11.32 47.47
CA PHE A 83 -0.59 11.59 48.06
C PHE A 83 -0.74 11.12 49.52
N VAL A 84 0.08 10.19 50.00
CA VAL A 84 -0.05 9.63 51.35
C VAL A 84 1.03 10.20 52.26
N PRO A 85 0.70 10.91 53.36
CA PRO A 85 1.71 11.45 54.28
C PRO A 85 2.60 10.36 54.91
N GLU A 86 3.87 10.67 55.19
CA GLU A 86 4.83 9.74 55.85
C GLU A 86 4.37 9.24 57.24
N SER A 87 3.39 9.91 57.87
CA SER A 87 2.81 9.50 59.14
C SER A 87 1.91 8.27 59.03
N LYS A 88 1.42 7.90 57.83
CA LYS A 88 0.52 6.76 57.64
C LYS A 88 1.28 5.43 57.65
N SER A 89 0.69 4.41 58.29
CA SER A 89 1.28 3.07 58.45
C SER A 89 1.65 2.41 57.13
N ILE A 90 0.83 2.60 56.08
CA ILE A 90 1.07 2.04 54.75
C ILE A 90 2.40 2.51 54.12
N ARG A 91 2.75 3.79 54.29
CA ARG A 91 4.01 4.39 53.78
C ARG A 91 5.24 3.94 54.58
N ARG A 92 5.04 3.39 55.78
CA ARG A 92 6.08 2.81 56.65
C ARG A 92 6.17 1.28 56.53
N SER A 93 5.35 0.65 55.68
CA SER A 93 5.37 -0.80 55.49
C SER A 93 6.70 -1.25 54.90
N LYS A 94 7.46 -2.06 55.66
CA LYS A 94 8.69 -2.68 55.17
C LYS A 94 8.42 -3.65 54.02
N ILE A 95 7.31 -4.38 54.08
CA ILE A 95 6.92 -5.35 53.05
C ILE A 95 6.69 -4.64 51.72
N LEU A 96 5.98 -3.51 51.72
CA LEU A 96 5.71 -2.74 50.50
C LEU A 96 7.00 -2.21 49.85
N LYS A 97 7.94 -1.72 50.66
CA LYS A 97 9.26 -1.24 50.18
C LYS A 97 10.09 -2.36 49.57
N ILE A 98 10.06 -3.55 50.16
CA ILE A 98 10.76 -4.74 49.62
C ILE A 98 10.15 -5.15 48.28
N ILE A 99 8.81 -5.21 48.19
CA ILE A 99 8.12 -5.51 46.93
C ILE A 99 8.48 -4.48 45.85
N HIS A 100 8.49 -3.20 46.20
CA HIS A 100 8.87 -2.15 45.26
C HIS A 100 10.30 -2.31 44.73
N ILE A 101 11.26 -2.56 45.61
CA ILE A 101 12.66 -2.81 45.21
C ILE A 101 12.77 -4.01 44.25
N ILE A 102 12.00 -5.08 44.50
CA ILE A 102 11.98 -6.25 43.61
C ILE A 102 11.48 -5.86 42.21
N ILE A 103 10.40 -5.07 42.14
CA ILE A 103 9.86 -4.56 40.88
C ILE A 103 10.86 -3.66 40.16
N GLU A 104 11.57 -2.78 40.87
CA GLU A 104 12.59 -1.91 40.30
C GLU A 104 13.77 -2.68 39.71
N ILE A 105 14.26 -3.70 40.43
CA ILE A 105 15.31 -4.61 39.93
C ILE A 105 14.83 -5.34 38.68
N LEU A 106 13.58 -5.84 38.69
CA LEU A 106 13.00 -6.52 37.55
C LEU A 106 12.88 -5.59 36.33
N SER A 107 12.48 -4.33 36.53
CA SER A 107 12.42 -3.32 35.46
C SER A 107 13.77 -3.08 34.80
N VAL A 108 14.86 -3.04 35.57
CA VAL A 108 16.22 -2.91 35.03
C VAL A 108 16.59 -4.13 34.18
N ILE A 109 16.34 -5.33 34.69
CA ILE A 109 16.64 -6.58 33.97
C ILE A 109 15.88 -6.63 32.65
N LEU A 110 14.59 -6.30 32.67
CA LEU A 110 13.74 -6.28 31.48
C LEU A 110 14.17 -5.20 30.49
N PHE A 111 14.54 -4.01 30.96
CA PHE A 111 15.06 -2.96 30.10
C PHE A 111 16.34 -3.37 29.38
N ILE A 112 17.30 -3.95 30.10
CA ILE A 112 18.55 -4.43 29.50
C ILE A 112 18.26 -5.52 28.47
N TYR A 113 17.43 -6.51 28.83
CA TYR A 113 17.07 -7.60 27.92
C TYR A 113 16.42 -7.08 26.63
N THR A 114 15.42 -6.21 26.75
CA THR A 114 14.69 -5.67 25.60
C THR A 114 15.53 -4.70 24.76
N THR A 115 16.48 -4.00 25.37
CA THR A 115 17.49 -3.20 24.66
C THR A 115 18.40 -4.09 23.82
N VAL A 116 18.91 -5.19 24.41
CA VAL A 116 19.76 -6.14 23.68
C VAL A 116 19.01 -6.73 22.50
N LEU A 117 17.72 -7.06 22.67
CA LEU A 117 16.88 -7.57 21.58
C LEU A 117 16.63 -6.55 20.47
N LEU A 118 16.16 -5.35 20.83
CA LEU A 118 15.78 -4.31 19.86
C LEU A 118 16.98 -3.87 19.01
N PHE A 119 18.16 -3.75 19.63
CA PHE A 119 19.38 -3.29 18.96
C PHE A 119 20.32 -4.44 18.58
N GLY A 120 19.86 -5.70 18.63
CA GLY A 120 20.65 -6.86 18.20
C GLY A 120 22.03 -6.99 18.84
N PHE A 121 22.20 -6.54 20.08
CA PHE A 121 23.51 -6.52 20.75
C PHE A 121 24.01 -7.92 21.13
N ASP A 122 23.13 -8.92 21.12
CA ASP A 122 23.48 -10.34 21.21
C ASP A 122 24.34 -10.80 20.04
N LYS A 123 24.25 -10.12 18.88
CA LYS A 123 25.02 -10.41 17.66
C LYS A 123 26.24 -9.49 17.48
N GLY A 124 26.47 -8.59 18.43
CA GLY A 124 27.54 -7.59 18.39
C GLY A 124 27.01 -6.15 18.25
N ILE A 125 27.86 -5.18 18.57
CA ILE A 125 27.54 -3.75 18.50
C ILE A 125 28.00 -3.20 17.14
N SER A 126 27.05 -2.86 16.26
CA SER A 126 27.30 -2.23 14.97
C SER A 126 26.39 -1.00 14.77
N LEU A 127 26.84 -0.05 13.95
CA LEU A 127 26.02 1.13 13.56
C LEU A 127 24.74 0.70 12.84
N GLU A 128 24.79 -0.38 12.08
CA GLU A 128 23.65 -0.97 11.38
C GLU A 128 22.58 -1.47 12.35
N ASN A 129 22.97 -2.27 13.36
CA ASN A 129 22.02 -2.78 14.37
C ASN A 129 21.39 -1.63 15.19
N ILE A 130 22.17 -0.59 15.49
CA ILE A 130 21.67 0.61 16.18
C ILE A 130 20.66 1.35 15.30
N SER A 131 20.99 1.57 14.03
CA SER A 131 20.10 2.27 13.10
C SER A 131 18.79 1.53 12.89
N THR A 132 18.84 0.21 12.70
CA THR A 132 17.68 -0.67 12.56
C THR A 132 16.81 -0.64 13.81
N GLY A 133 17.40 -0.77 15.01
CA GLY A 133 16.64 -0.67 16.26
C GLY A 133 15.97 0.69 16.47
N VAL A 134 16.61 1.79 16.03
CA VAL A 134 16.01 3.14 16.06
C VAL A 134 14.81 3.23 15.11
N GLN A 135 14.92 2.68 13.90
CA GLN A 135 13.82 2.67 12.93
C GLN A 135 12.60 1.92 13.47
N TYR A 136 12.79 0.74 14.06
CA TYR A 136 11.70 -0.03 14.66
C TYR A 136 11.09 0.62 15.91
N LEU A 137 11.88 1.39 16.67
CA LEU A 137 11.39 2.13 17.83
C LEU A 137 10.61 3.39 17.43
N ALA A 138 10.92 3.99 16.28
CA ALA A 138 10.38 5.29 15.86
C ALA A 138 8.84 5.39 15.94
N PRO A 139 8.06 4.38 15.51
CA PRO A 139 6.59 4.40 15.62
C PRO A 139 6.08 4.48 17.07
N ASN A 140 6.83 3.93 18.03
CA ASN A 140 6.44 3.89 19.44
C ASN A 140 7.04 5.04 20.28
N LEU A 141 7.94 5.85 19.70
CA LEU A 141 8.69 6.87 20.44
C LEU A 141 7.80 8.00 20.98
N ALA A 142 6.82 8.44 20.19
CA ALA A 142 5.86 9.47 20.60
C ALA A 142 4.99 9.00 21.79
N ILE A 143 4.50 7.76 21.72
CA ILE A 143 3.69 7.14 22.77
C ILE A 143 4.54 6.94 24.04
N LEU A 144 5.76 6.45 23.91
CA LEU A 144 6.69 6.30 25.03
C LEU A 144 6.97 7.66 25.70
N GLY A 145 7.21 8.70 24.91
CA GLY A 145 7.39 10.07 25.41
C GLY A 145 6.19 10.55 26.23
N LEU A 146 4.98 10.35 25.74
CA LEU A 146 3.75 10.72 26.46
C LEU A 146 3.57 9.91 27.75
N ILE A 147 3.79 8.60 27.70
CA ILE A 147 3.73 7.72 28.89
C ILE A 147 4.72 8.23 29.95
N VAL A 148 5.95 8.54 29.58
CA VAL A 148 6.98 9.07 30.50
C VAL A 148 6.55 10.41 31.10
N LEU A 149 5.92 11.29 30.32
CA LEU A 149 5.52 12.63 30.76
C LEU A 149 4.29 12.64 31.68
N ILE A 150 3.38 11.66 31.59
CA ILE A 150 2.12 11.64 32.37
C ILE A 150 2.38 11.71 33.89
N PRO A 151 3.28 10.89 34.50
CA PRO A 151 3.52 10.93 35.94
C PRO A 151 4.45 12.05 36.40
N LEU A 152 5.10 12.77 35.47
CA LEU A 152 6.09 13.81 35.78
C LEU A 152 5.58 14.86 36.79
N PRO A 153 4.31 15.37 36.71
CA PRO A 153 3.80 16.32 37.70
C PRO A 153 3.76 15.78 39.14
N LEU A 154 3.72 14.46 39.35
CA LEU A 154 3.73 13.85 40.68
C LEU A 154 5.06 14.04 41.43
N ILE A 155 6.11 14.43 40.71
CA ILE A 155 7.47 14.60 41.23
C ILE A 155 7.77 16.07 41.49
N PHE A 156 7.32 16.95 40.60
CA PHE A 156 7.70 18.37 40.60
C PHE A 156 6.67 19.29 41.27
N CYS A 157 5.44 18.83 41.54
CA CYS A 157 4.46 19.62 42.28
C CYS A 157 4.58 19.41 43.80
N GLU A 158 4.92 20.48 44.54
CA GLU A 158 5.14 20.45 46.00
C GLU A 158 3.87 20.19 46.83
N LYS A 159 2.68 20.52 46.31
CA LYS A 159 1.40 20.33 46.99
C LYS A 159 0.58 19.26 46.30
N ALA A 160 0.16 18.24 47.04
CA ALA A 160 -0.67 17.13 46.56
C ALA A 160 -1.94 17.59 45.80
N SER A 161 -2.58 18.69 46.22
CA SER A 161 -3.75 19.26 45.52
C SER A 161 -3.44 19.77 44.11
N ASN A 162 -2.22 20.25 43.88
CA ASN A 162 -1.76 20.76 42.59
C ASN A 162 -1.25 19.61 41.71
N SER A 163 -0.58 18.62 42.30
CA SER A 163 -0.12 17.41 41.61
C SER A 163 -1.27 16.62 41.01
N GLY A 164 -2.40 16.50 41.73
CA GLY A 164 -3.60 15.83 41.21
C GLY A 164 -4.23 16.55 40.01
N LYS A 165 -4.33 17.89 40.05
CA LYS A 165 -4.86 18.69 38.93
C LYS A 165 -3.94 18.66 37.72
N ALA A 166 -2.64 18.78 37.93
CA ALA A 166 -1.64 18.70 36.87
C ALA A 166 -1.59 17.31 36.23
N LEU A 167 -1.72 16.23 37.02
CA LEU A 167 -1.81 14.87 36.50
C LEU A 167 -3.06 14.68 35.61
N ILE A 168 -4.23 15.16 36.05
CA ILE A 168 -5.46 15.08 35.24
C ILE A 168 -5.28 15.86 33.93
N ALA A 169 -4.67 17.04 33.96
CA ALA A 169 -4.36 17.81 32.76
C ALA A 169 -3.39 17.06 31.82
N SER A 170 -2.33 16.45 32.34
CA SER A 170 -1.39 15.64 31.55
C SER A 170 -2.06 14.41 30.93
N VAL A 171 -2.96 13.74 31.66
CA VAL A 171 -3.74 12.61 31.13
C VAL A 171 -4.73 13.07 30.05
N LEU A 172 -5.37 14.24 30.22
CA LEU A 172 -6.27 14.80 29.22
C LEU A 172 -5.52 15.23 27.95
N ILE A 173 -4.38 15.91 28.10
CA ILE A 173 -3.50 16.28 26.97
C ILE A 173 -3.01 15.02 26.28
N ALA A 174 -2.54 14.02 27.04
CA ALA A 174 -2.12 12.73 26.48
C ALA A 174 -3.29 12.01 25.80
N ALA A 175 -4.51 12.01 26.33
CA ALA A 175 -5.66 11.45 25.65
C ALA A 175 -5.95 12.18 24.33
N LEU A 176 -5.91 13.52 24.34
CA LEU A 176 -6.12 14.35 23.15
C LEU A 176 -5.01 14.20 22.09
N THR A 177 -3.78 13.87 22.49
CA THR A 177 -2.66 13.63 21.55
C THR A 177 -2.53 12.16 21.13
N ILE A 178 -2.87 11.21 22.00
CA ILE A 178 -2.82 9.76 21.73
C ILE A 178 -4.00 9.32 20.87
N ILE A 179 -5.20 9.88 21.06
CA ILE A 179 -6.38 9.48 20.27
C ILE A 179 -6.11 9.64 18.77
N PRO A 180 -5.55 10.75 18.26
CA PRO A 180 -5.16 10.86 16.84
C PRO A 180 -3.99 9.95 16.43
N LEU A 181 -3.05 9.63 17.34
CA LEU A 181 -1.83 8.86 17.04
C LEU A 181 -2.01 7.32 17.13
N ASN A 182 -2.99 6.84 17.89
CA ASN A 182 -3.37 5.42 18.02
C ASN A 182 -4.61 5.08 17.19
N ILE A 183 -5.20 6.06 16.50
CA ILE A 183 -6.05 5.78 15.35
C ILE A 183 -5.11 5.27 14.27
N ASP A 184 -5.04 3.95 14.21
CA ASP A 184 -4.75 3.26 12.98
C ASP A 184 -5.88 3.64 12.00
N PHE A 185 -5.64 4.59 11.10
CA PHE A 185 -6.63 4.99 10.09
C PHE A 185 -7.01 3.81 9.20
N SER A 186 -6.19 2.76 9.12
CA SER A 186 -6.56 1.49 8.47
C SER A 186 -7.60 0.68 9.27
N LYS A 187 -7.74 0.90 10.59
CA LYS A 187 -8.81 0.31 11.42
C LYS A 187 -10.05 1.21 11.57
N LEU A 188 -9.97 2.44 11.06
CA LEU A 188 -11.15 3.23 10.72
C LEU A 188 -11.74 2.83 9.36
N GLU A 189 -11.28 1.74 8.73
CA GLU A 189 -12.03 0.98 7.72
C GLU A 189 -13.28 0.31 8.34
N GLY A 190 -14.12 1.11 8.97
CA GLY A 190 -15.53 0.83 9.15
C GLY A 190 -16.27 1.88 8.35
N ASN A 191 -16.58 1.58 7.09
CA ASN A 191 -17.50 2.32 6.23
C ASN A 191 -17.57 3.83 6.56
N SER A 192 -16.52 4.60 6.26
CA SER A 192 -16.85 5.87 5.65
C SER A 192 -17.60 5.51 4.37
N ASN A 193 -18.78 6.05 4.14
CA ASN A 193 -19.43 5.97 2.83
C ASN A 193 -18.51 6.70 1.85
N LYS A 194 -17.44 6.04 1.37
CA LYS A 194 -16.66 6.51 0.25
C LYS A 194 -17.61 6.47 -0.93
N ASN A 195 -17.89 7.64 -1.50
CA ASN A 195 -18.65 7.73 -2.73
C ASN A 195 -17.71 7.32 -3.86
N TYR A 196 -17.71 6.03 -4.19
CA TYR A 196 -17.02 5.57 -5.38
C TYR A 196 -17.69 6.17 -6.63
N PRO A 197 -16.92 6.54 -7.66
CA PRO A 197 -17.50 6.94 -8.94
C PRO A 197 -18.40 5.83 -9.51
N ASP A 198 -19.57 6.23 -10.01
CA ASP A 198 -20.50 5.31 -10.65
C ASP A 198 -19.96 4.84 -12.01
N MET A 199 -19.94 3.53 -12.22
CA MET A 199 -19.63 2.95 -13.53
C MET A 199 -20.79 3.15 -14.52
N GLN A 200 -20.48 3.66 -15.72
CA GLN A 200 -21.42 3.98 -16.78
C GLN A 200 -21.54 2.83 -17.78
N PHE A 201 -22.59 2.02 -17.60
CA PHE A 201 -22.94 0.91 -18.49
C PHE A 201 -23.95 1.35 -19.57
N GLN A 202 -23.78 0.85 -20.79
CA GLN A 202 -24.69 1.12 -21.92
C GLN A 202 -25.67 -0.03 -22.20
N SER A 203 -25.41 -1.21 -21.63
CA SER A 203 -26.24 -2.40 -21.78
C SER A 203 -27.10 -2.68 -20.55
N GLU A 204 -28.24 -3.35 -20.77
CA GLU A 204 -29.12 -3.81 -19.69
C GLU A 204 -28.53 -5.04 -18.99
N ASN A 205 -28.78 -5.17 -17.68
CA ASN A 205 -28.37 -6.32 -16.90
C ASN A 205 -29.35 -7.50 -17.11
N PRO A 206 -28.96 -8.59 -17.81
CA PRO A 206 -29.87 -9.70 -18.08
C PRO A 206 -30.16 -10.57 -16.85
N VAL A 207 -29.47 -10.34 -15.73
CA VAL A 207 -29.58 -11.13 -14.49
C VAL A 207 -30.85 -10.79 -13.69
N GLU A 208 -31.42 -9.60 -13.85
CA GLU A 208 -32.61 -9.15 -13.08
C GLU A 208 -33.84 -10.07 -13.27
N ASP A 209 -33.96 -10.69 -14.44
CA ASP A 209 -35.06 -11.60 -14.83
C ASP A 209 -34.67 -13.09 -14.72
N ALA A 210 -33.49 -13.41 -14.18
CA ALA A 210 -32.94 -14.76 -14.14
C ALA A 210 -33.51 -15.61 -12.99
N GLN A 211 -33.15 -16.90 -12.98
CA GLN A 211 -33.53 -17.85 -11.93
C GLN A 211 -32.31 -18.63 -11.43
N ILE A 212 -32.25 -18.88 -10.12
CA ILE A 212 -31.28 -19.83 -9.58
C ILE A 212 -31.79 -21.25 -9.84
N THR A 213 -30.97 -22.06 -10.51
CA THR A 213 -31.28 -23.46 -10.82
C THR A 213 -30.55 -24.44 -9.92
N TYR A 214 -29.42 -24.04 -9.35
CA TYR A 214 -28.66 -24.83 -8.39
C TYR A 214 -27.89 -23.95 -7.42
N GLU A 215 -27.79 -24.41 -6.17
CA GLU A 215 -26.95 -23.81 -5.14
C GLU A 215 -26.29 -24.96 -4.34
N SER A 216 -24.98 -24.89 -4.16
CA SER A 216 -24.28 -25.79 -3.25
C SER A 216 -24.61 -25.43 -1.80
N LEU A 217 -25.03 -26.40 -1.00
CA LEU A 217 -25.38 -26.17 0.41
C LEU A 217 -24.54 -27.00 1.36
N LYS A 218 -24.23 -26.40 2.51
CA LYS A 218 -23.77 -27.12 3.70
C LYS A 218 -24.97 -27.77 4.40
N ASN A 219 -24.78 -28.87 5.11
CA ASN A 219 -25.87 -29.57 5.77
C ASN A 219 -26.65 -28.63 6.71
N ASN A 220 -27.98 -28.70 6.62
CA ASN A 220 -28.95 -27.91 7.38
C ASN A 220 -29.06 -26.42 7.02
N GLU A 221 -28.33 -25.95 6.01
CA GLU A 221 -28.43 -24.59 5.50
C GLU A 221 -29.52 -24.48 4.42
N LYS A 222 -30.05 -23.28 4.24
CA LYS A 222 -31.11 -22.99 3.25
C LYS A 222 -30.53 -22.24 2.08
N ALA A 223 -31.07 -22.51 0.89
CA ALA A 223 -30.74 -21.77 -0.32
C ALA A 223 -31.08 -20.27 -0.16
N ASP A 224 -30.10 -19.43 -0.42
CA ASP A 224 -30.23 -17.97 -0.45
C ASP A 224 -29.51 -17.30 -1.64
N ALA A 225 -29.01 -18.09 -2.60
CA ALA A 225 -28.38 -17.60 -3.83
C ALA A 225 -29.30 -16.74 -4.70
N ILE A 226 -30.63 -16.80 -4.49
CA ILE A 226 -31.58 -15.91 -5.18
C ILE A 226 -31.28 -14.43 -4.92
N ASN A 227 -30.62 -14.11 -3.80
CA ASN A 227 -30.20 -12.76 -3.46
C ASN A 227 -29.13 -12.21 -4.41
N LEU A 228 -28.42 -13.05 -5.20
CA LEU A 228 -27.49 -12.58 -6.24
C LEU A 228 -28.16 -11.76 -7.34
N LEU A 229 -29.47 -11.99 -7.55
CA LEU A 229 -30.24 -11.42 -8.66
C LEU A 229 -30.96 -10.12 -8.24
N ASP A 230 -30.85 -9.70 -6.97
CA ASP A 230 -31.51 -8.52 -6.41
C ASP A 230 -30.46 -7.49 -5.97
N ASP A 231 -30.75 -6.21 -6.18
CA ASP A 231 -29.89 -5.08 -5.78
C ASP A 231 -30.10 -4.64 -4.33
N GLY A 232 -30.87 -5.42 -3.56
CA GLY A 232 -31.11 -5.21 -2.14
C GLY A 232 -29.89 -5.44 -1.24
N ASN A 233 -30.10 -5.26 0.07
CA ASN A 233 -29.06 -5.47 1.09
C ASN A 233 -28.91 -6.93 1.53
N LYS A 234 -29.55 -7.87 0.83
CA LYS A 234 -29.42 -9.30 1.12
C LYS A 234 -28.21 -9.85 0.39
N CYS A 235 -27.69 -10.97 0.86
CA CYS A 235 -26.53 -11.62 0.24
C CYS A 235 -26.81 -13.10 0.04
N TRP A 236 -26.17 -13.68 -0.97
CA TRP A 236 -25.89 -15.10 -1.02
C TRP A 236 -24.82 -15.45 0.01
N THR A 237 -25.08 -16.49 0.80
CA THR A 237 -24.17 -17.01 1.82
C THR A 237 -23.33 -18.15 1.24
N ALA A 238 -22.35 -17.78 0.42
CA ALA A 238 -21.42 -18.74 -0.15
C ALA A 238 -20.52 -19.33 0.94
N GLN A 239 -20.43 -20.66 1.01
CA GLN A 239 -19.67 -21.37 2.03
C GLN A 239 -19.25 -22.74 1.53
N LYS A 240 -18.15 -23.24 2.11
CA LYS A 240 -17.64 -24.57 1.81
C LYS A 240 -18.74 -25.63 2.05
N PRO A 241 -19.16 -26.38 1.01
CA PRO A 241 -20.15 -27.43 1.17
C PRO A 241 -19.54 -28.66 1.85
N ASP A 242 -20.39 -29.52 2.43
CA ASP A 242 -19.94 -30.76 3.09
C ASP A 242 -19.55 -31.87 2.10
N THR A 243 -20.00 -31.76 0.84
CA THR A 243 -19.66 -32.66 -0.26
C THR A 243 -19.14 -31.83 -1.43
N ALA A 244 -17.89 -32.07 -1.84
CA ALA A 244 -17.31 -31.42 -3.01
C ALA A 244 -18.00 -31.88 -4.30
N LEU A 245 -18.16 -30.98 -5.27
CA LEU A 245 -18.54 -31.34 -6.64
C LEU A 245 -17.35 -32.06 -7.29
N SER A 246 -17.58 -33.26 -7.84
CA SER A 246 -16.53 -33.97 -8.60
C SER A 246 -16.16 -33.16 -9.84
N SER A 247 -14.90 -32.79 -9.99
CA SER A 247 -14.37 -32.14 -11.19
C SER A 247 -13.07 -32.80 -11.63
N GLU A 248 -12.71 -32.67 -12.91
CA GLU A 248 -11.40 -33.08 -13.43
C GLU A 248 -10.24 -32.22 -12.88
N TYR A 249 -10.54 -31.12 -12.19
CA TYR A 249 -9.60 -30.17 -11.60
C TYR A 249 -9.55 -30.29 -10.05
N GLY A 250 -9.16 -31.46 -9.51
CA GLY A 250 -8.79 -31.62 -8.09
C GLY A 250 -9.86 -31.36 -7.01
N ASP A 251 -9.44 -31.41 -5.74
CA ASP A 251 -10.26 -31.11 -4.55
C ASP A 251 -10.55 -29.61 -4.46
N ILE A 252 -11.70 -29.18 -4.97
CA ILE A 252 -12.13 -27.77 -4.87
C ILE A 252 -13.29 -27.65 -3.85
N ASN A 253 -13.13 -26.77 -2.87
CA ASN A 253 -14.12 -26.43 -1.84
C ASN A 253 -15.22 -25.51 -2.40
N ASN A 254 -15.70 -25.79 -3.63
CA ASN A 254 -16.52 -24.87 -4.41
C ASN A 254 -17.88 -24.63 -3.77
N SER A 255 -18.13 -23.39 -3.39
CA SER A 255 -19.51 -22.92 -3.24
C SER A 255 -19.99 -22.37 -4.59
N VAL A 256 -21.10 -22.90 -5.10
CA VAL A 256 -21.56 -22.67 -6.46
C VAL A 256 -23.00 -22.18 -6.46
N ALA A 257 -23.28 -21.18 -7.29
CA ALA A 257 -24.62 -20.79 -7.71
C ALA A 257 -24.73 -20.86 -9.24
N GLU A 258 -25.72 -21.61 -9.75
CA GLU A 258 -26.04 -21.68 -11.18
C GLU A 258 -27.28 -20.84 -11.49
N ILE A 259 -27.14 -19.99 -12.49
CA ILE A 259 -28.09 -18.95 -12.87
C ILE A 259 -28.55 -19.23 -14.29
N GLN A 260 -29.86 -19.42 -14.46
CA GLN A 260 -30.52 -19.55 -15.75
C GLN A 260 -31.10 -18.19 -16.14
N LEU A 261 -30.52 -17.59 -17.18
CA LEU A 261 -31.07 -16.42 -17.85
C LEU A 261 -32.36 -16.81 -18.60
N LYS A 262 -33.23 -15.84 -18.81
CA LYS A 262 -34.52 -15.99 -19.50
C LYS A 262 -34.39 -16.51 -20.94
N GLU A 263 -33.31 -16.11 -21.60
CA GLU A 263 -32.91 -16.55 -22.94
C GLU A 263 -31.38 -16.42 -23.07
N ALA A 264 -30.82 -16.94 -24.15
CA ALA A 264 -29.39 -16.79 -24.42
C ALA A 264 -29.05 -15.31 -24.62
N LYS A 265 -28.07 -14.82 -23.87
CA LYS A 265 -27.58 -13.44 -23.94
C LYS A 265 -26.09 -13.43 -24.16
N THR A 266 -25.63 -12.46 -24.93
CA THR A 266 -24.20 -12.13 -25.05
C THR A 266 -23.82 -11.18 -23.91
N PHE A 267 -22.66 -11.36 -23.30
CA PHE A 267 -22.07 -10.45 -22.30
C PHE A 267 -20.55 -10.58 -22.30
N ASN A 268 -19.86 -9.51 -21.90
CA ASN A 268 -18.39 -9.40 -21.87
C ASN A 268 -17.86 -8.75 -20.58
N THR A 269 -18.76 -8.32 -19.71
CA THR A 269 -18.43 -7.68 -18.42
C THR A 269 -19.26 -8.29 -17.32
N ALA A 270 -18.66 -8.45 -16.14
CA ALA A 270 -19.39 -8.77 -14.92
C ALA A 270 -19.01 -7.83 -13.79
N VAL A 271 -19.96 -7.52 -12.92
CA VAL A 271 -19.72 -6.82 -11.64
C VAL A 271 -20.19 -7.71 -10.51
N ILE A 272 -19.32 -7.95 -9.55
CA ILE A 272 -19.59 -8.80 -8.38
C ILE A 272 -19.29 -7.99 -7.13
N GLU A 273 -20.25 -7.92 -6.22
CA GLU A 273 -20.10 -7.22 -4.94
C GLU A 273 -20.04 -8.23 -3.80
N GLU A 274 -19.08 -8.09 -2.89
CA GLU A 274 -19.00 -8.84 -1.64
C GLU A 274 -19.10 -7.89 -0.44
N THR A 275 -19.85 -8.30 0.58
CA THR A 275 -19.81 -7.66 1.89
C THR A 275 -18.72 -8.32 2.74
N GLY A 276 -17.67 -7.56 3.02
CA GLY A 276 -16.49 -8.07 3.71
C GLY A 276 -15.37 -8.39 2.71
N ASN A 277 -14.55 -9.38 3.03
CA ASN A 277 -13.42 -9.80 2.19
C ASN A 277 -13.01 -11.21 2.65
N GLN A 278 -13.87 -12.18 2.35
CA GLN A 278 -13.74 -13.61 2.61
C GLN A 278 -13.37 -14.39 1.35
N VAL A 279 -13.79 -13.95 0.16
CA VAL A 279 -13.40 -14.61 -1.09
C VAL A 279 -11.91 -14.41 -1.36
N GLN A 280 -11.20 -15.50 -1.61
CA GLN A 280 -9.77 -15.50 -1.96
C GLN A 280 -9.54 -15.95 -3.40
N TYR A 281 -10.45 -16.74 -3.99
CA TYR A 281 -10.43 -17.10 -5.40
C TYR A 281 -11.84 -17.42 -5.87
N PHE A 282 -12.20 -16.97 -7.08
CA PHE A 282 -13.49 -17.25 -7.68
C PHE A 282 -13.38 -17.42 -9.21
N ARG A 283 -14.40 -18.06 -9.79
CA ARG A 283 -14.56 -18.21 -11.23
C ARG A 283 -15.97 -17.85 -11.68
N LEU A 284 -16.05 -17.22 -12.84
CA LEU A 284 -17.27 -17.05 -13.61
C LEU A 284 -17.22 -18.01 -14.81
N GLN A 285 -18.28 -18.78 -14.98
CA GLN A 285 -18.35 -19.80 -16.02
C GLN A 285 -19.62 -19.65 -16.85
N ALA A 286 -19.51 -19.94 -18.15
CA ALA A 286 -20.61 -19.99 -19.10
C ALA A 286 -20.82 -21.43 -19.57
N TYR A 287 -22.08 -21.84 -19.72
CA TYR A 287 -22.38 -23.16 -20.29
C TYR A 287 -22.41 -23.07 -21.82
N ILE A 288 -21.52 -23.78 -22.49
CA ILE A 288 -21.33 -23.73 -23.95
C ILE A 288 -21.07 -25.15 -24.43
N ASN A 289 -21.78 -25.59 -25.48
CA ASN A 289 -21.60 -26.93 -26.07
C ASN A 289 -21.63 -28.07 -25.04
N ASP A 290 -22.61 -28.01 -24.14
CA ASP A 290 -22.83 -28.96 -23.04
C ASP A 290 -21.73 -29.00 -21.94
N GLU A 291 -20.80 -28.05 -21.95
CA GLU A 291 -19.70 -27.95 -20.98
C GLU A 291 -19.67 -26.60 -20.25
N TRP A 292 -19.16 -26.60 -19.02
CA TRP A 292 -18.91 -25.37 -18.26
C TRP A 292 -17.53 -24.83 -18.57
N ILE A 293 -17.47 -23.69 -19.26
CA ILE A 293 -16.22 -23.02 -19.64
C ILE A 293 -15.98 -21.85 -18.70
N THR A 294 -14.80 -21.79 -18.06
CA THR A 294 -14.38 -20.61 -17.30
C THR A 294 -14.12 -19.46 -18.26
N VAL A 295 -14.92 -18.40 -18.15
CA VAL A 295 -14.78 -17.19 -18.97
C VAL A 295 -13.98 -16.11 -18.25
N TYR A 296 -13.93 -16.18 -16.91
CA TYR A 296 -13.14 -15.28 -16.09
C TYR A 296 -12.80 -15.93 -14.74
N GLN A 297 -11.63 -15.62 -14.20
CA GLN A 297 -11.23 -16.04 -12.86
C GLN A 297 -10.30 -15.01 -12.22
N SER A 298 -10.36 -14.85 -10.90
CA SER A 298 -9.49 -13.90 -10.21
C SER A 298 -9.39 -14.17 -8.72
N GLU A 299 -8.36 -13.59 -8.13
CA GLU A 299 -8.20 -13.49 -6.69
C GLU A 299 -9.01 -12.30 -6.16
N LYS A 300 -9.75 -12.54 -5.08
CA LYS A 300 -10.52 -11.56 -4.30
C LYS A 300 -11.69 -10.89 -5.04
N ILE A 301 -12.79 -10.69 -4.32
CA ILE A 301 -13.89 -9.82 -4.76
C ILE A 301 -13.84 -8.49 -4.02
N GLN A 302 -13.69 -8.54 -2.68
CA GLN A 302 -13.70 -7.33 -1.82
C GLN A 302 -15.04 -6.58 -1.99
N SER A 303 -15.07 -5.25 -1.88
CA SER A 303 -16.35 -4.53 -1.95
C SER A 303 -16.98 -4.63 -3.33
N LEU A 304 -16.16 -4.53 -4.39
CA LEU A 304 -16.60 -4.57 -5.77
C LEU A 304 -15.49 -5.06 -6.69
N LYS A 305 -15.82 -6.07 -7.51
CA LYS A 305 -14.95 -6.58 -8.56
C LYS A 305 -15.63 -6.41 -9.91
N ILE A 306 -15.04 -5.58 -10.78
CA ILE A 306 -15.34 -5.61 -12.21
C ILE A 306 -14.46 -6.66 -12.89
N CYS A 307 -15.05 -7.40 -13.80
CA CYS A 307 -14.42 -8.47 -14.56
C CYS A 307 -14.55 -8.16 -16.05
N SER A 308 -13.44 -7.95 -16.75
CA SER A 308 -13.39 -7.74 -18.20
C SER A 308 -12.96 -9.03 -18.92
N PHE A 309 -13.78 -9.55 -19.84
CA PHE A 309 -13.50 -10.79 -20.56
C PHE A 309 -14.07 -10.76 -21.99
N ASP A 310 -13.66 -11.73 -22.81
CA ASP A 310 -14.16 -11.83 -24.19
C ASP A 310 -15.65 -12.16 -24.22
N ALA A 311 -16.37 -11.58 -25.19
CA ALA A 311 -17.81 -11.74 -25.27
C ALA A 311 -18.22 -13.21 -25.42
N VAL A 312 -19.14 -13.66 -24.56
CA VAL A 312 -19.68 -15.02 -24.54
C VAL A 312 -21.19 -14.96 -24.68
N THR A 313 -21.78 -15.95 -25.35
CA THR A 313 -23.25 -16.08 -25.48
C THR A 313 -23.73 -17.37 -24.86
N THR A 314 -24.57 -17.26 -23.83
CA THR A 314 -25.19 -18.40 -23.14
C THR A 314 -26.47 -17.96 -22.42
N ASP A 315 -27.30 -18.92 -22.02
CA ASP A 315 -28.41 -18.72 -21.09
C ASP A 315 -28.11 -19.28 -19.69
N LYS A 316 -26.95 -19.90 -19.47
CA LYS A 316 -26.57 -20.52 -18.19
C LYS A 316 -25.20 -20.04 -17.73
N VAL A 317 -25.19 -19.45 -16.55
CA VAL A 317 -24.02 -18.86 -15.91
C VAL A 317 -23.79 -19.51 -14.56
N ARG A 318 -22.53 -19.62 -14.16
CA ARG A 318 -22.18 -20.16 -12.84
C ARG A 318 -21.13 -19.27 -12.19
N LEU A 319 -21.39 -18.86 -10.96
CA LEU A 319 -20.41 -18.23 -10.07
C LEU A 319 -19.92 -19.30 -9.09
N SER A 320 -18.60 -19.53 -9.06
CA SER A 320 -17.94 -20.47 -8.15
C SER A 320 -17.00 -19.72 -7.23
N ILE A 321 -17.15 -19.90 -5.92
CA ILE A 321 -16.18 -19.47 -4.92
C ILE A 321 -15.31 -20.68 -4.58
N ASP A 322 -14.08 -20.66 -5.07
CA ASP A 322 -13.18 -21.81 -5.00
C ASP A 322 -12.31 -21.80 -3.73
N LYS A 323 -12.01 -20.60 -3.21
CA LYS A 323 -11.19 -20.43 -2.01
C LYS A 323 -11.76 -19.35 -1.11
N PHE A 324 -11.93 -19.71 0.16
CA PHE A 324 -12.28 -18.81 1.25
C PHE A 324 -11.02 -18.45 2.04
N ARG A 325 -11.08 -17.33 2.74
CA ARG A 325 -10.08 -16.94 3.73
C ARG A 325 -10.10 -17.88 4.93
N ASP A 326 -11.30 -18.15 5.43
CA ASP A 326 -11.56 -19.14 6.47
C ASP A 326 -12.73 -20.00 6.01
N ASP A 327 -12.48 -21.29 5.79
CA ASP A 327 -13.48 -22.27 5.36
C ASP A 327 -14.69 -22.38 6.31
N ASN A 328 -14.59 -21.87 7.54
CA ASN A 328 -15.68 -21.85 8.52
C ASN A 328 -16.51 -20.56 8.50
N ILE A 329 -16.04 -19.53 7.80
CA ILE A 329 -16.72 -18.24 7.72
C ILE A 329 -17.30 -18.08 6.30
N PRO A 330 -18.63 -17.99 6.16
CA PRO A 330 -19.23 -17.81 4.84
C PRO A 330 -18.86 -16.45 4.24
N ALA A 331 -18.65 -16.42 2.94
CA ALA A 331 -18.64 -15.18 2.17
C ALA A 331 -20.07 -14.66 1.97
N LYS A 332 -20.21 -13.35 1.88
CA LYS A 332 -21.50 -12.67 1.69
C LYS A 332 -21.47 -11.95 0.35
N ILE A 333 -21.93 -12.62 -0.70
CA ILE A 333 -21.97 -12.04 -2.05
C ILE A 333 -23.28 -11.30 -2.21
N LYS A 334 -23.20 -9.99 -2.43
CA LYS A 334 -24.36 -9.10 -2.50
C LYS A 334 -25.06 -9.20 -3.85
N SER A 335 -24.32 -9.14 -4.95
CA SER A 335 -24.89 -9.15 -6.29
C SER A 335 -23.94 -9.76 -7.32
N LEU A 336 -24.52 -10.27 -8.42
CA LEU A 336 -23.83 -10.51 -9.69
C LEU A 336 -24.58 -9.78 -10.79
N LYS A 337 -23.89 -8.93 -11.54
CA LYS A 337 -24.44 -8.22 -12.69
C LYS A 337 -23.64 -8.57 -13.93
N LEU A 338 -24.32 -8.73 -15.06
CA LEU A 338 -23.69 -9.01 -16.34
C LEU A 338 -24.02 -7.89 -17.32
N TYR A 339 -23.06 -7.53 -18.16
CA TYR A 339 -23.22 -6.48 -19.16
C TYR A 339 -22.58 -6.90 -20.47
N ASN A 340 -23.18 -6.44 -21.57
CA ASN A 340 -22.62 -6.55 -22.92
C ASN A 340 -22.21 -5.17 -23.39
N GLU A 341 -21.09 -4.69 -22.88
CA GLU A 341 -20.66 -3.33 -23.15
C GLU A 341 -20.12 -3.23 -24.59
N PRO A 342 -20.70 -2.35 -25.42
CA PRO A 342 -20.20 -2.12 -26.77
C PRO A 342 -18.90 -1.32 -26.72
N THR A 343 -18.23 -1.23 -27.86
CA THR A 343 -17.15 -0.28 -28.04
C THR A 343 -17.68 1.15 -27.97
N ARG A 344 -16.91 2.06 -27.36
CA ARG A 344 -17.20 3.50 -27.25
C ARG A 344 -16.07 4.34 -27.86
N SER A 345 -16.33 5.62 -28.11
CA SER A 345 -15.25 6.60 -28.35
C SER A 345 -14.62 6.94 -27.01
N ALA A 346 -13.30 7.07 -27.00
CA ALA A 346 -12.54 7.35 -25.79
C ALA A 346 -11.26 8.11 -26.18
N ASP A 347 -11.44 9.16 -26.98
CA ASP A 347 -10.36 9.89 -27.64
C ASP A 347 -9.40 10.57 -26.64
N ASP A 348 -9.90 10.87 -25.44
CA ASP A 348 -9.15 11.47 -24.33
C ASP A 348 -8.65 10.43 -23.31
N PHE A 349 -8.84 9.12 -23.55
CA PHE A 349 -8.39 8.08 -22.63
C PHE A 349 -6.89 7.82 -22.80
N GLU A 350 -6.15 7.88 -21.70
CA GLU A 350 -4.70 7.76 -21.71
C GLU A 350 -4.22 6.39 -21.21
N VAL A 351 -3.23 5.84 -21.91
CA VAL A 351 -2.47 4.70 -21.43
C VAL A 351 -1.02 5.13 -21.33
N THR A 352 -0.62 5.45 -20.12
CA THR A 352 0.70 6.01 -19.83
C THR A 352 1.67 4.91 -19.41
N ALA A 353 2.95 5.02 -19.75
CA ALA A 353 3.96 4.10 -19.24
C ALA A 353 5.28 4.80 -18.91
N TYR A 354 5.86 4.44 -17.76
CA TYR A 354 7.21 4.84 -17.40
C TYR A 354 8.24 4.00 -18.17
N GLN A 355 9.14 4.67 -18.89
CA GLN A 355 10.25 4.07 -19.63
C GLN A 355 11.57 4.61 -19.08
N ARG A 356 12.44 3.72 -18.61
CA ARG A 356 13.83 4.06 -18.28
C ARG A 356 14.73 3.87 -19.50
N ILE A 357 15.77 4.68 -19.59
CA ILE A 357 16.80 4.60 -20.65
C ILE A 357 18.11 3.96 -20.19
N ASP A 358 18.18 3.56 -18.93
CA ASP A 358 19.32 2.90 -18.30
C ASP A 358 19.00 1.49 -17.77
N GLY A 359 17.73 1.07 -17.84
CA GLY A 359 17.29 -0.33 -17.62
C GLY A 359 17.16 -1.05 -18.95
N ASP A 360 16.03 -0.84 -19.63
CA ASP A 360 15.84 -1.24 -21.04
C ASP A 360 16.46 -0.16 -21.93
N VAL A 361 17.79 -0.21 -22.11
CA VAL A 361 18.55 0.80 -22.86
C VAL A 361 18.12 0.80 -24.35
N PRO A 362 17.57 1.89 -24.90
CA PRO A 362 17.04 1.92 -26.26
C PRO A 362 18.04 1.51 -27.34
N THR A 363 19.27 2.01 -27.26
CA THR A 363 20.33 1.62 -28.22
C THR A 363 20.70 0.14 -28.16
N GLU A 364 20.55 -0.50 -27.00
CA GLU A 364 20.75 -1.94 -26.86
C GLU A 364 19.57 -2.72 -27.44
N ILE A 365 18.34 -2.23 -27.26
CA ILE A 365 17.15 -2.81 -27.90
C ILE A 365 17.30 -2.80 -29.43
N LEU A 366 17.70 -1.66 -30.02
CA LEU A 366 17.95 -1.57 -31.46
C LEU A 366 19.02 -2.56 -31.94
N SER A 367 20.05 -2.80 -31.12
CA SER A 367 21.13 -3.73 -31.46
C SER A 367 20.72 -5.21 -31.52
N LYS A 368 19.54 -5.57 -30.97
CA LYS A 368 19.01 -6.94 -30.98
C LYS A 368 18.36 -7.34 -32.32
N GLY A 369 18.24 -6.40 -33.26
CA GLY A 369 17.75 -6.62 -34.63
C GLY A 369 16.25 -6.43 -34.80
N ASP A 370 15.83 -6.24 -36.06
CA ASP A 370 14.49 -5.76 -36.45
C ASP A 370 13.35 -6.56 -35.81
N ALA A 371 13.43 -7.90 -35.79
CA ALA A 371 12.37 -8.72 -35.21
C ALA A 371 12.15 -8.47 -33.71
N TYR A 372 13.22 -8.22 -32.95
CA TYR A 372 13.11 -7.88 -31.54
C TYR A 372 12.57 -6.46 -31.37
N VAL A 373 13.04 -5.51 -32.18
CA VAL A 373 12.59 -4.11 -32.17
C VAL A 373 11.10 -4.03 -32.48
N ASP A 374 10.64 -4.70 -33.54
CA ASP A 374 9.23 -4.74 -33.94
C ASP A 374 8.35 -5.34 -32.83
N ASN A 375 8.84 -6.37 -32.14
CA ASN A 375 8.12 -6.94 -31.01
C ASN A 375 8.08 -6.00 -29.80
N TYR A 376 9.19 -5.34 -29.48
CA TYR A 376 9.24 -4.35 -28.40
C TYR A 376 8.35 -3.14 -28.70
N ALA A 377 8.31 -2.71 -29.97
CA ALA A 377 7.53 -1.56 -30.41
C ALA A 377 6.02 -1.76 -30.24
N LYS A 378 5.53 -3.00 -30.09
CA LYS A 378 4.13 -3.30 -29.79
C LYS A 378 3.66 -2.72 -28.45
N PHE A 379 4.55 -2.47 -27.49
CA PHE A 379 4.19 -1.71 -26.29
C PHE A 379 3.61 -0.34 -26.67
N TYR A 380 4.17 0.30 -27.70
CA TYR A 380 3.75 1.59 -28.20
C TYR A 380 2.61 1.51 -29.23
N ASP A 381 2.01 0.33 -29.43
CA ASP A 381 0.66 0.19 -29.99
C ASP A 381 -0.41 0.27 -28.88
N VAL A 382 0.01 0.20 -27.61
CA VAL A 382 -0.86 0.26 -26.43
C VAL A 382 -0.73 1.60 -25.73
N TYR A 383 0.49 2.10 -25.52
CA TYR A 383 0.74 3.32 -24.77
C TYR A 383 0.54 4.58 -25.62
N SER A 384 -0.32 5.50 -25.18
CA SER A 384 -0.54 6.82 -25.79
C SER A 384 0.45 7.87 -25.28
N THR A 385 0.98 7.68 -24.07
CA THR A 385 1.96 8.57 -23.44
C THR A 385 3.11 7.76 -22.84
N VAL A 386 4.35 8.09 -23.20
CA VAL A 386 5.56 7.50 -22.63
C VAL A 386 6.27 8.54 -21.77
N ILE A 387 6.46 8.23 -20.50
CA ILE A 387 7.19 9.06 -19.54
C ILE A 387 8.62 8.57 -19.46
N LEU A 388 9.56 9.37 -19.93
CA LEU A 388 10.98 9.10 -19.80
C LEU A 388 11.42 9.32 -18.36
N PHE A 389 11.72 8.23 -17.65
CA PHE A 389 12.02 8.23 -16.21
C PHE A 389 13.51 7.99 -15.93
N GLY A 390 14.01 8.54 -14.82
CA GLY A 390 15.37 8.26 -14.37
C GLY A 390 16.47 8.94 -15.20
N ALA A 391 16.12 9.96 -15.99
CA ALA A 391 17.02 10.45 -17.05
C ALA A 391 17.85 11.68 -16.69
N VAL A 392 17.43 12.46 -15.68
CA VAL A 392 18.11 13.68 -15.21
C VAL A 392 18.22 13.69 -13.69
N ASN A 393 19.27 14.36 -13.21
CA ASN A 393 19.66 14.46 -11.80
C ASN A 393 19.80 15.91 -11.38
N TRP A 394 19.61 16.19 -10.10
CA TRP A 394 19.75 17.53 -9.52
C TRP A 394 20.86 17.55 -8.48
N ASP A 395 21.66 18.61 -8.49
CA ASP A 395 22.60 18.89 -7.41
C ASP A 395 21.93 19.69 -6.27
N GLU A 396 22.66 19.88 -5.16
CA GLU A 396 22.19 20.64 -3.99
C GLU A 396 21.84 22.12 -4.28
N ASN A 397 22.31 22.65 -5.41
CA ASN A 397 22.04 24.01 -5.88
C ASN A 397 20.89 24.06 -6.89
N GLY A 398 20.24 22.93 -7.18
CA GLY A 398 19.14 22.84 -8.12
C GLY A 398 19.59 22.96 -9.58
N ASN A 399 20.83 22.58 -9.92
CA ASN A 399 21.27 22.49 -11.31
C ASN A 399 21.02 21.08 -11.86
N ILE A 400 20.52 21.02 -13.10
CA ILE A 400 20.27 19.77 -13.81
C ILE A 400 21.58 19.15 -14.33
N SER A 401 21.67 17.82 -14.29
CA SER A 401 22.74 17.05 -14.90
C SER A 401 22.21 15.74 -15.49
N PHE A 402 22.94 15.18 -16.46
CA PHE A 402 22.56 13.94 -17.16
C PHE A 402 23.32 12.72 -16.61
N GLY A 403 23.74 12.79 -15.34
CA GLY A 403 24.55 11.76 -14.70
C GLY A 403 25.91 11.54 -15.36
N GLU A 404 26.56 10.42 -15.01
CA GLU A 404 27.93 10.11 -15.46
C GLU A 404 28.06 9.93 -16.98
N LYS A 405 26.98 9.46 -17.64
CA LYS A 405 26.99 9.22 -19.10
C LYS A 405 26.85 10.50 -19.93
N GLY A 406 26.43 11.61 -19.30
CA GLY A 406 26.37 12.93 -19.93
C GLY A 406 25.22 13.13 -20.93
N GLU A 407 25.05 14.39 -21.34
CA GLU A 407 23.94 14.84 -22.20
C GLU A 407 23.95 14.20 -23.59
N GLU A 408 25.13 13.96 -24.17
CA GLU A 408 25.26 13.32 -25.49
C GLU A 408 24.67 11.91 -25.49
N ASN A 409 24.95 11.12 -24.43
CA ASN A 409 24.36 9.80 -24.30
C ASN A 409 22.86 9.88 -24.06
N PHE A 410 22.39 10.81 -23.23
CA PHE A 410 20.95 11.05 -23.05
C PHE A 410 20.25 11.31 -24.38
N ALA A 411 20.77 12.26 -25.18
CA ALA A 411 20.25 12.58 -26.51
C ALA A 411 20.22 11.35 -27.42
N LYS A 412 21.28 10.53 -27.40
CA LYS A 412 21.36 9.29 -28.17
C LYS A 412 20.28 8.28 -27.78
N GLN A 413 20.01 8.10 -26.48
CA GLN A 413 18.96 7.18 -26.03
C GLN A 413 17.55 7.71 -26.35
N VAL A 414 17.32 9.02 -26.27
CA VAL A 414 16.05 9.65 -26.67
C VAL A 414 15.76 9.40 -28.14
N GLU A 415 16.74 9.63 -29.03
CA GLU A 415 16.55 9.39 -30.47
C GLU A 415 16.36 7.90 -30.79
N ALA A 416 17.10 7.01 -30.12
CA ALA A 416 16.89 5.57 -30.26
C ALA A 416 15.50 5.12 -29.76
N LEU A 417 14.97 5.73 -28.69
CA LEU A 417 13.62 5.46 -28.23
C LEU A 417 12.57 5.91 -29.25
N LYS A 418 12.73 7.11 -29.83
CA LYS A 418 11.88 7.59 -30.93
C LYS A 418 11.93 6.66 -32.14
N GLU A 419 13.10 6.12 -32.47
CA GLU A 419 13.25 5.11 -33.52
C GLU A 419 12.45 3.85 -33.18
N ILE A 420 12.57 3.28 -31.98
CA ILE A 420 11.77 2.12 -31.57
C ILE A 420 10.26 2.41 -31.62
N ILE A 421 9.80 3.55 -31.12
CA ILE A 421 8.39 3.97 -31.19
C ILE A 421 7.93 4.08 -32.66
N SER A 422 8.82 4.47 -33.57
CA SER A 422 8.51 4.53 -35.00
C SER A 422 8.30 3.16 -35.63
N HIS A 423 8.72 2.05 -35.00
CA HIS A 423 8.48 0.67 -35.45
C HIS A 423 7.10 0.12 -35.09
N ARG A 424 6.32 0.81 -34.24
CA ARG A 424 4.97 0.37 -33.82
C ARG A 424 4.09 -0.07 -35.01
N SER A 425 3.29 -1.10 -34.84
CA SER A 425 2.53 -1.68 -35.95
C SER A 425 1.37 -0.78 -36.39
N ASN A 426 0.73 -0.07 -35.45
CA ASN A 426 -0.32 0.90 -35.71
C ASN A 426 0.26 2.31 -35.87
N LYS A 427 0.50 2.73 -37.11
CA LYS A 427 1.04 4.08 -37.40
C LYS A 427 0.06 5.23 -37.11
N ASN A 428 -1.24 4.93 -37.00
CA ASN A 428 -2.27 5.93 -36.69
C ASN A 428 -2.33 6.23 -35.19
N HIS A 429 -1.93 5.26 -34.36
CA HIS A 429 -1.78 5.48 -32.92
C HIS A 429 -0.68 6.51 -32.68
N GLN A 430 -1.02 7.57 -31.95
CA GLN A 430 -0.07 8.63 -31.59
C GLN A 430 0.52 8.33 -30.23
N VAL A 431 1.84 8.52 -30.13
CA VAL A 431 2.60 8.28 -28.90
C VAL A 431 3.29 9.58 -28.54
N LYS A 432 2.87 10.15 -27.41
CA LYS A 432 3.44 11.37 -26.84
C LYS A 432 4.61 10.98 -25.96
N LEU A 433 5.70 11.74 -26.04
CA LEU A 433 6.91 11.51 -25.25
C LEU A 433 7.11 12.69 -24.29
N ILE A 434 6.86 12.44 -23.01
CA ILE A 434 7.12 13.40 -21.92
C ILE A 434 8.28 12.90 -21.05
N ILE A 435 8.79 13.76 -20.17
CA ILE A 435 9.95 13.42 -19.32
C ILE A 435 9.64 13.65 -17.85
N THR A 436 10.01 12.70 -16.99
CA THR A 436 10.09 12.97 -15.55
C THR A 436 11.37 13.75 -15.29
N ALA A 437 11.22 15.03 -14.97
CA ALA A 437 12.35 15.92 -14.75
C ALA A 437 12.61 16.21 -13.28
N LEU A 438 11.80 15.68 -12.36
CA LEU A 438 11.99 15.74 -10.90
C LEU A 438 11.49 14.41 -10.32
N ALA A 439 12.38 13.60 -9.73
CA ALA A 439 12.00 12.39 -8.99
C ALA A 439 12.98 12.10 -7.85
N ASP A 440 12.49 11.54 -6.74
CA ASP A 440 13.34 11.14 -5.60
C ASP A 440 14.21 9.90 -5.93
N GLY A 441 13.77 9.11 -6.93
CA GLY A 441 14.45 7.89 -7.38
C GLY A 441 15.58 8.07 -8.41
N THR A 442 15.96 9.31 -8.80
CA THR A 442 16.99 9.51 -9.83
C THR A 442 18.43 9.60 -9.32
N GLY A 443 18.72 9.90 -8.03
CA GLY A 443 20.11 10.08 -7.57
C GLY A 443 20.35 9.75 -6.09
N GLY A 444 21.35 8.89 -5.82
CA GLY A 444 21.64 8.33 -4.50
C GLY A 444 21.98 9.33 -3.39
N SER A 445 21.85 8.89 -2.13
CA SER A 445 22.30 9.49 -0.85
C SER A 445 22.18 11.01 -0.58
N HIS A 446 21.55 11.82 -1.44
CA HIS A 446 21.43 13.27 -1.25
C HIS A 446 20.00 13.63 -0.84
N GLY A 447 19.75 13.90 0.45
CA GLY A 447 18.72 14.82 0.97
C GLY A 447 17.23 14.74 0.58
N GLY A 448 16.84 14.02 -0.46
CA GLY A 448 15.52 14.07 -1.12
C GLY A 448 15.25 15.37 -1.89
N VAL A 449 14.26 15.33 -2.80
CA VAL A 449 13.68 16.45 -3.56
C VAL A 449 13.36 17.64 -2.64
N ASN A 450 12.90 17.35 -1.42
CA ASN A 450 12.57 18.33 -0.39
C ASN A 450 13.73 19.32 -0.07
N VAL A 451 15.00 18.87 -0.12
CA VAL A 451 16.13 19.71 0.31
C VAL A 451 16.41 20.88 -0.63
N TYR A 452 16.28 20.65 -1.94
CA TYR A 452 16.61 21.65 -2.94
C TYR A 452 15.38 22.38 -3.48
N MET A 453 14.18 21.76 -3.45
CA MET A 453 12.95 22.43 -3.88
C MET A 453 12.62 23.66 -3.04
N GLY A 454 12.79 23.62 -1.72
CA GLY A 454 12.52 24.79 -0.86
C GLY A 454 13.36 26.04 -1.18
N LYS A 455 14.51 25.88 -1.84
CA LYS A 455 15.43 27.00 -2.16
C LYS A 455 15.50 27.33 -3.64
N ASN A 456 15.42 26.33 -4.50
CA ASN A 456 15.78 26.43 -5.92
C ASN A 456 14.60 26.16 -6.86
N MET A 457 13.36 26.06 -6.35
CA MET A 457 12.15 25.76 -7.12
C MET A 457 12.03 26.55 -8.44
N GLU A 458 12.26 27.86 -8.42
CA GLU A 458 12.15 28.68 -9.63
C GLU A 458 13.21 28.31 -10.68
N THR A 459 14.46 28.17 -10.26
CA THR A 459 15.60 27.78 -11.10
C THR A 459 15.42 26.37 -11.68
N ILE A 460 14.83 25.47 -10.91
CA ILE A 460 14.49 24.11 -11.35
C ILE A 460 13.42 24.17 -12.43
N ALA A 461 12.35 24.92 -12.21
CA ALA A 461 11.27 25.07 -13.20
C ALA A 461 11.79 25.64 -14.52
N ASP A 462 12.62 26.69 -14.48
CA ASP A 462 13.20 27.31 -15.68
C ASP A 462 14.09 26.32 -16.47
N GLN A 463 14.85 25.47 -15.78
CA GLN A 463 15.67 24.44 -16.40
C GLN A 463 14.83 23.31 -16.99
N ILE A 464 13.76 22.89 -16.34
CA ILE A 464 12.80 21.91 -16.88
C ILE A 464 12.15 22.44 -18.16
N ILE A 465 11.64 23.67 -18.15
CA ILE A 465 11.07 24.32 -19.32
C ILE A 465 12.10 24.37 -20.47
N SER A 466 13.35 24.70 -20.15
CA SER A 466 14.45 24.71 -21.13
C SER A 466 14.74 23.33 -21.70
N LEU A 467 14.72 22.28 -20.87
CA LEU A 467 14.93 20.89 -21.28
C LEU A 467 13.81 20.40 -22.21
N VAL A 468 12.55 20.60 -21.81
CA VAL A 468 11.37 20.25 -22.61
C VAL A 468 11.43 20.91 -23.99
N ASN A 469 11.78 22.20 -24.03
CA ASN A 469 11.95 22.92 -25.29
C ASN A 469 13.13 22.44 -26.13
N LYS A 470 14.29 22.14 -25.51
CA LYS A 470 15.50 21.70 -26.21
C LYS A 470 15.32 20.37 -26.93
N TYR A 471 14.63 19.42 -26.31
CA TYR A 471 14.42 18.08 -26.85
C TYR A 471 13.06 17.88 -27.53
N ASP A 472 12.25 18.93 -27.56
CA ASP A 472 10.88 18.97 -28.08
C ASP A 472 9.97 17.89 -27.47
N PHE A 473 10.09 17.66 -26.16
CA PHE A 473 9.20 16.75 -25.44
C PHE A 473 7.77 17.29 -25.40
N ASP A 474 6.79 16.41 -25.51
CA ASP A 474 5.37 16.77 -25.48
C ASP A 474 4.90 17.30 -24.12
N GLY A 475 5.74 17.23 -23.10
CA GLY A 475 5.41 17.64 -21.74
C GLY A 475 6.43 17.24 -20.69
N VAL A 476 6.06 17.43 -19.43
CA VAL A 476 6.83 17.00 -18.25
C VAL A 476 5.93 16.29 -17.24
N ASP A 477 6.50 15.30 -16.57
CA ASP A 477 5.93 14.66 -15.39
C ASP A 477 6.73 15.03 -14.13
N ILE A 478 6.05 15.35 -13.04
CA ILE A 478 6.67 15.70 -11.76
C ILE A 478 6.39 14.62 -10.73
N ASP A 479 7.45 13.95 -10.28
CA ASP A 479 7.39 12.79 -9.38
C ASP A 479 8.02 13.11 -8.02
N TRP A 480 7.47 14.12 -7.33
CA TRP A 480 7.95 14.49 -6.00
C TRP A 480 7.40 13.53 -4.94
N GLU A 481 8.23 12.59 -4.50
CA GLU A 481 7.92 11.58 -3.47
C GLU A 481 8.66 11.82 -2.14
N TYR A 482 8.11 12.51 -1.14
CA TYR A 482 6.86 13.25 -1.16
C TYR A 482 7.03 14.59 -0.44
N PRO A 483 6.23 15.61 -0.78
CA PRO A 483 6.08 16.81 0.05
C PRO A 483 5.70 16.40 1.48
N ALA A 484 6.46 16.89 2.47
CA ALA A 484 6.38 16.44 3.85
C ALA A 484 5.76 17.48 4.80
N SER A 485 5.58 18.71 4.34
CA SER A 485 5.09 19.84 5.13
C SER A 485 4.17 20.76 4.32
N ALA A 486 3.42 21.63 5.01
CA ALA A 486 2.61 22.65 4.35
C ALA A 486 3.44 23.63 3.50
N GLU A 487 4.71 23.85 3.88
CA GLU A 487 5.65 24.64 3.08
C GLU A 487 6.05 23.91 1.79
N ASP A 488 6.31 22.60 1.86
CA ASP A 488 6.61 21.79 0.67
C ASP A 488 5.42 21.79 -0.30
N TRP A 489 4.19 21.60 0.19
CA TRP A 489 2.98 21.68 -0.63
C TRP A 489 2.79 23.07 -1.26
N SER A 490 2.98 24.15 -0.48
CA SER A 490 2.92 25.52 -1.03
C SER A 490 3.99 25.77 -2.09
N ASN A 491 5.18 25.17 -1.95
CA ASN A 491 6.23 25.24 -2.97
C ASN A 491 5.87 24.41 -4.20
N PHE A 492 5.22 23.26 -4.02
CA PHE A 492 4.75 22.44 -5.12
C PHE A 492 3.65 23.15 -5.93
N ASP A 493 2.69 23.82 -5.28
CA ASP A 493 1.66 24.63 -5.96
C ASP A 493 2.29 25.71 -6.85
N LYS A 494 3.24 26.49 -6.30
CA LYS A 494 3.96 27.54 -7.06
C LYS A 494 4.78 26.96 -8.21
N PHE A 495 5.36 25.79 -8.00
CA PHE A 495 6.17 25.11 -8.99
C PHE A 495 5.34 24.67 -10.19
N ILE A 496 4.20 24.00 -9.95
CA ILE A 496 3.26 23.60 -11.01
C ILE A 496 2.72 24.82 -11.75
N ALA A 497 2.33 25.90 -11.05
CA ALA A 497 1.89 27.13 -11.69
C ALA A 497 2.95 27.74 -12.62
N LYS A 498 4.21 27.78 -12.18
CA LYS A 498 5.32 28.29 -12.99
C LYS A 498 5.61 27.41 -14.21
N LEU A 499 5.53 26.09 -14.07
CA LEU A 499 5.70 25.15 -15.18
C LEU A 499 4.58 25.33 -16.22
N ASP A 500 3.32 25.33 -15.80
CA ASP A 500 2.16 25.55 -16.68
C ASP A 500 2.27 26.87 -17.46
N GLU A 501 2.56 27.97 -16.77
CA GLU A 501 2.71 29.30 -17.38
C GLU A 501 3.91 29.38 -18.35
N GLY A 502 5.01 28.67 -18.04
CA GLY A 502 6.24 28.72 -18.83
C GLY A 502 6.28 27.75 -20.02
N MET A 503 5.65 26.58 -19.89
CA MET A 503 5.63 25.54 -20.92
C MET A 503 4.65 25.85 -22.05
N ASN A 504 3.54 26.54 -21.76
CA ASN A 504 2.53 26.94 -22.75
C ASN A 504 2.94 28.20 -23.56
N THR A 505 4.24 28.40 -23.74
CA THR A 505 4.80 29.47 -24.57
C THR A 505 5.04 28.99 -26.00
N ASN A 506 4.96 29.90 -26.97
CA ASN A 506 5.16 29.62 -28.41
C ASN A 506 4.05 28.79 -29.10
N GLY A 507 2.86 28.67 -28.49
CA GLY A 507 1.68 28.07 -29.12
C GLY A 507 1.72 26.54 -29.24
N LYS A 508 2.55 25.88 -28.41
CA LYS A 508 2.51 24.43 -28.19
C LYS A 508 1.84 24.19 -26.84
N ASP A 509 0.68 23.54 -26.83
CA ASP A 509 0.10 23.02 -25.60
C ASP A 509 0.91 21.79 -25.19
N ARG A 510 1.54 21.87 -24.00
CA ARG A 510 2.40 20.81 -23.46
C ARG A 510 1.70 20.14 -22.29
N ILE A 511 1.86 18.83 -22.17
CA ILE A 511 1.30 18.06 -21.06
C ILE A 511 2.07 18.38 -19.77
N LEU A 512 1.35 18.80 -18.75
CA LEU A 512 1.84 18.86 -17.38
C LEU A 512 1.20 17.75 -16.55
N SER A 513 2.05 16.81 -16.12
CA SER A 513 1.66 15.64 -15.33
C SER A 513 2.32 15.66 -13.96
N ALA A 514 1.69 15.02 -12.98
CA ALA A 514 2.31 14.72 -11.70
C ALA A 514 1.98 13.30 -11.23
N ALA A 515 2.98 12.62 -10.66
CA ALA A 515 2.79 11.35 -9.96
C ALA A 515 2.36 11.62 -8.51
N LEU A 516 1.23 11.04 -8.11
CA LEU A 516 0.63 11.30 -6.80
C LEU A 516 0.16 10.02 -6.12
N SER A 517 0.22 10.01 -4.78
CA SER A 517 -0.26 8.93 -3.93
C SER A 517 -1.52 9.37 -3.17
N ALA A 518 -2.57 8.56 -3.18
CA ALA A 518 -3.85 8.90 -2.53
C ALA A 518 -3.75 9.12 -1.01
N TRP A 519 -2.73 8.56 -0.36
CA TRP A 519 -2.49 8.73 1.09
C TRP A 519 -1.77 10.04 1.44
N ASN A 520 -1.26 10.80 0.45
CA ASN A 520 -0.58 12.07 0.67
C ASN A 520 -0.96 13.11 -0.38
N LEU A 521 -2.14 13.72 -0.21
CA LEU A 521 -2.67 14.77 -1.08
C LEU A 521 -2.71 16.10 -0.32
N GLY A 522 -2.02 17.10 -0.84
CA GLY A 522 -2.00 18.45 -0.27
C GLY A 522 -1.94 19.58 -1.29
N LEU A 523 -2.19 19.29 -2.56
CA LEU A 523 -2.28 20.28 -3.63
C LEU A 523 -3.50 21.18 -3.45
N SER A 524 -3.39 22.44 -3.88
CA SER A 524 -4.53 23.34 -3.98
C SER A 524 -5.46 22.94 -5.14
N GLN A 525 -6.72 23.38 -5.11
CA GLN A 525 -7.65 23.19 -6.24
C GLN A 525 -7.12 23.82 -7.53
N GLU A 526 -6.54 25.02 -7.45
CA GLU A 526 -5.93 25.69 -8.60
C GLU A 526 -4.83 24.81 -9.22
N THR A 527 -4.04 24.14 -8.39
CA THR A 527 -2.98 23.26 -8.86
C THR A 527 -3.53 22.00 -9.53
N PHE A 528 -4.58 21.38 -8.99
CA PHE A 528 -5.28 20.27 -9.66
C PHE A 528 -5.85 20.69 -11.02
N ASP A 529 -6.40 21.90 -11.13
CA ASP A 529 -6.98 22.41 -12.36
C ASP A 529 -5.90 22.63 -13.46
N ARG A 530 -4.66 22.95 -13.07
CA ARG A 530 -3.50 23.16 -13.95
C ARG A 530 -2.84 21.88 -14.46
N LEU A 531 -3.02 20.75 -13.78
CA LEU A 531 -2.50 19.46 -14.28
C LEU A 531 -3.37 18.98 -15.44
N ASP A 532 -2.76 18.46 -16.50
CA ASP A 532 -3.47 17.76 -17.58
C ASP A 532 -3.70 16.29 -17.22
N GLN A 533 -2.73 15.69 -16.53
CA GLN A 533 -2.76 14.30 -16.11
C GLN A 533 -2.25 14.13 -14.68
N ILE A 534 -2.81 13.16 -13.96
CA ILE A 534 -2.36 12.71 -12.65
C ILE A 534 -2.02 11.23 -12.77
N GLN A 535 -0.76 10.87 -12.58
CA GLN A 535 -0.34 9.47 -12.53
C GLN A 535 -0.55 8.96 -11.10
N PHE A 536 -1.70 8.34 -10.83
CA PHE A 536 -1.99 7.80 -9.52
C PHE A 536 -1.16 6.53 -9.27
N MET A 537 -0.24 6.58 -8.32
CA MET A 537 0.58 5.45 -7.86
C MET A 537 -0.25 4.45 -7.03
N ALA A 538 -1.19 3.75 -7.68
CA ALA A 538 -2.07 2.74 -7.09
C ALA A 538 -1.34 1.39 -6.84
N TYR A 539 -0.13 1.46 -6.30
CA TYR A 539 0.78 0.36 -6.00
C TYR A 539 1.64 0.69 -4.78
N ASP A 540 2.52 -0.22 -4.37
CA ASP A 540 3.33 -0.15 -3.15
C ASP A 540 2.55 -0.01 -1.84
N GLY A 541 1.24 -0.27 -1.88
CA GLY A 541 0.44 -0.44 -0.68
C GLY A 541 0.62 -1.83 -0.07
N ASN A 542 -0.21 -2.13 0.91
CA ASN A 542 -0.26 -3.44 1.53
C ASN A 542 -1.65 -3.62 2.15
N ASP A 543 -2.55 -4.26 1.40
CA ASP A 543 -3.85 -4.61 1.97
C ASP A 543 -3.74 -5.72 3.01
N LYS A 544 -4.83 -6.06 3.70
CA LYS A 544 -4.81 -7.05 4.78
C LYS A 544 -4.24 -8.44 4.42
N ASP A 545 -4.09 -8.74 3.13
CA ASP A 545 -3.57 -10.01 2.60
C ASP A 545 -2.17 -9.89 1.98
N GLY A 546 -1.57 -8.70 2.01
CA GLY A 546 -0.28 -8.44 1.39
C GLY A 546 -0.35 -7.97 -0.06
N TYR A 547 -1.55 -7.69 -0.62
CA TYR A 547 -1.62 -7.22 -2.01
C TYR A 547 -1.20 -5.76 -2.07
N GLN A 548 -0.27 -5.48 -2.98
CA GLN A 548 0.31 -4.15 -3.10
C GLN A 548 -0.44 -3.23 -4.08
N SER A 549 -1.20 -3.80 -5.03
CA SER A 549 -1.84 -3.08 -6.13
C SER A 549 -3.23 -3.66 -6.49
N SER A 550 -4.05 -3.96 -5.49
CA SER A 550 -5.41 -4.50 -5.70
C SER A 550 -6.35 -3.51 -6.41
N LEU A 551 -7.47 -4.02 -6.96
CA LEU A 551 -8.52 -3.16 -7.53
C LEU A 551 -9.17 -2.28 -6.46
N GLN A 552 -9.40 -2.81 -5.25
CA GLN A 552 -9.98 -2.03 -4.14
C GLN A 552 -9.11 -0.83 -3.77
N GLN A 553 -7.78 -0.98 -3.71
CA GLN A 553 -6.88 0.15 -3.46
C GLN A 553 -6.97 1.24 -4.54
N ALA A 554 -7.17 0.85 -5.80
CA ALA A 554 -7.43 1.81 -6.87
C ALA A 554 -8.78 2.53 -6.70
N GLN A 555 -9.84 1.79 -6.38
CA GLN A 555 -11.18 2.36 -6.11
C GLN A 555 -11.16 3.34 -4.94
N ASP A 556 -10.54 2.93 -3.83
CA ASP A 556 -10.40 3.74 -2.62
C ASP A 556 -9.60 5.01 -2.89
N GLY A 557 -8.50 4.88 -3.63
CA GLY A 557 -7.65 6.01 -3.97
C GLY A 557 -8.34 7.01 -4.88
N ILE A 558 -9.08 6.56 -5.91
CA ILE A 558 -9.86 7.47 -6.77
C ILE A 558 -10.89 8.26 -5.96
N ALA A 559 -11.58 7.60 -5.02
CA ALA A 559 -12.50 8.29 -4.12
C ALA A 559 -11.76 9.33 -3.25
N ASP A 560 -10.56 9.02 -2.77
CA ASP A 560 -9.74 9.95 -1.97
C ASP A 560 -9.26 11.16 -2.81
N PHE A 561 -8.87 10.95 -4.06
CA PHE A 561 -8.56 12.04 -5.00
C PHE A 561 -9.77 12.96 -5.24
N ALA A 562 -10.93 12.37 -5.55
CA ALA A 562 -12.15 13.14 -5.78
C ALA A 562 -12.55 13.96 -4.53
N ASN A 563 -12.43 13.36 -3.33
CA ASN A 563 -12.70 14.05 -2.06
C ASN A 563 -11.72 15.20 -1.79
N ASN A 564 -10.52 15.17 -2.38
CA ASN A 564 -9.53 16.26 -2.31
C ASN A 564 -9.67 17.30 -3.43
N GLY A 565 -10.68 17.17 -4.30
CA GLY A 565 -10.98 18.14 -5.36
C GLY A 565 -10.34 17.84 -6.71
N ALA A 566 -9.66 16.70 -6.87
CA ALA A 566 -9.13 16.30 -8.16
C ALA A 566 -10.27 15.91 -9.13
N ASP A 567 -10.15 16.32 -10.38
CA ASP A 567 -11.00 15.83 -11.47
C ASP A 567 -10.56 14.43 -11.86
N ILE A 568 -11.42 13.43 -11.62
CA ILE A 568 -11.11 12.03 -11.90
C ILE A 568 -10.81 11.78 -13.38
N SER A 569 -11.37 12.59 -14.29
CA SER A 569 -11.11 12.49 -15.74
C SER A 569 -9.67 12.81 -16.14
N LYS A 570 -8.85 13.30 -15.20
CA LYS A 570 -7.41 13.52 -15.39
C LYS A 570 -6.55 12.43 -14.74
N ILE A 571 -7.15 11.48 -14.03
CA ILE A 571 -6.41 10.48 -13.23
C ILE A 571 -6.19 9.20 -14.03
N ASN A 572 -4.91 8.83 -14.15
CA ASN A 572 -4.46 7.56 -14.71
C ASN A 572 -4.17 6.57 -13.57
N ILE A 573 -4.92 5.48 -13.49
CA ILE A 573 -4.78 4.46 -12.43
C ILE A 573 -3.49 3.65 -12.60
N GLY A 574 -2.65 3.63 -11.57
CA GLY A 574 -1.39 2.89 -11.55
C GLY A 574 -1.53 1.36 -11.61
N ILE A 575 -0.66 0.76 -12.41
CA ILE A 575 -0.49 -0.66 -12.65
C ILE A 575 1.00 -0.98 -12.47
N ALA A 576 1.32 -1.76 -11.43
CA ALA A 576 2.69 -2.19 -11.18
C ALA A 576 3.04 -3.45 -12.01
N ALA A 577 3.97 -3.31 -12.94
CA ALA A 577 4.59 -4.44 -13.65
C ALA A 577 5.71 -5.11 -12.82
N TYR A 578 5.63 -5.00 -11.51
CA TYR A 578 6.54 -5.61 -10.53
C TYR A 578 5.74 -6.09 -9.32
N GLY A 579 6.38 -6.91 -8.50
CA GLY A 579 5.79 -7.45 -7.29
C GLY A 579 6.44 -6.94 -6.02
N ARG A 580 5.66 -6.91 -4.94
CA ARG A 580 6.14 -6.63 -3.59
C ARG A 580 5.97 -7.85 -2.71
N PRO A 581 6.88 -8.10 -1.76
CA PRO A 581 6.72 -9.18 -0.82
C PRO A 581 5.61 -8.85 0.18
N ILE A 582 4.84 -9.86 0.58
CA ILE A 582 3.70 -9.70 1.50
C ILE A 582 4.12 -9.14 2.86
N ASN A 583 5.34 -9.48 3.29
CA ASN A 583 5.91 -9.04 4.57
C ASN A 583 6.54 -7.63 4.53
N SER A 584 6.32 -6.86 3.45
CA SER A 584 6.84 -5.50 3.26
C SER A 584 8.36 -5.37 3.27
N THR A 585 9.11 -6.48 3.09
CA THR A 585 10.56 -6.37 2.89
C THR A 585 10.87 -5.47 1.68
N PRO A 586 12.00 -4.72 1.70
CA PRO A 586 12.34 -3.78 0.64
C PRO A 586 12.86 -4.53 -0.59
N PHE A 587 11.94 -5.20 -1.28
CA PHE A 587 12.18 -5.99 -2.48
C PHE A 587 11.12 -5.66 -3.54
N TRP A 588 11.55 -5.65 -4.81
CA TRP A 588 10.73 -5.35 -5.99
C TRP A 588 11.01 -6.41 -7.07
N ALA A 589 10.18 -7.46 -7.11
CA ALA A 589 10.33 -8.54 -8.09
C ALA A 589 9.91 -8.07 -9.48
N THR A 590 10.72 -8.30 -10.50
CA THR A 590 10.34 -8.03 -11.89
C THR A 590 9.29 -9.03 -12.37
N TRP A 591 8.19 -8.58 -12.99
CA TRP A 591 7.20 -9.49 -13.59
C TRP A 591 7.77 -10.27 -14.78
N ARG A 592 8.62 -9.63 -15.58
CA ARG A 592 9.35 -10.21 -16.72
C ARG A 592 10.04 -11.51 -16.34
N ASP A 593 10.73 -11.51 -15.21
CA ASP A 593 11.59 -12.61 -14.74
C ASP A 593 10.83 -13.70 -13.99
N LEU A 594 9.54 -13.52 -13.72
CA LEU A 594 8.71 -14.50 -13.03
C LEU A 594 8.31 -15.62 -14.01
N GLU A 595 8.93 -16.80 -13.88
CA GLU A 595 8.71 -17.94 -14.79
C GLU A 595 7.29 -18.51 -14.70
N GLN A 596 6.73 -18.58 -13.50
CA GLN A 596 5.39 -19.11 -13.23
C GLN A 596 4.25 -18.11 -13.47
N ALA A 597 4.58 -16.88 -13.90
CA ALA A 597 3.60 -15.84 -14.17
C ALA A 597 2.56 -16.31 -15.17
N ASN A 598 1.29 -16.04 -14.88
CA ASN A 598 0.19 -16.32 -15.77
C ASN A 598 -0.77 -15.12 -15.85
N TYR A 599 -1.74 -15.20 -16.76
CA TYR A 599 -2.69 -14.13 -17.04
C TYR A 599 -3.56 -13.73 -15.83
N TRP A 600 -3.81 -14.65 -14.91
CA TRP A 600 -4.86 -14.52 -13.89
C TRP A 600 -4.31 -14.18 -12.50
N ASP A 601 -3.29 -14.91 -12.06
CA ASP A 601 -2.86 -14.89 -10.65
C ASP A 601 -1.94 -13.70 -10.37
N SER A 602 -2.23 -13.02 -9.26
CA SER A 602 -1.48 -11.88 -8.73
C SER A 602 -0.65 -12.27 -7.49
N LYS A 603 -0.96 -13.36 -6.77
CA LYS A 603 -0.15 -13.83 -5.64
C LYS A 603 0.66 -15.09 -5.97
N TYR A 604 1.95 -15.05 -5.62
CA TYR A 604 2.90 -16.14 -5.85
C TYR A 604 3.67 -16.47 -4.58
N TYR A 605 3.87 -17.75 -4.32
CA TYR A 605 4.46 -18.24 -3.05
C TYR A 605 5.96 -18.51 -3.11
N ASN A 606 6.51 -18.62 -4.33
CA ASN A 606 7.89 -19.02 -4.57
C ASN A 606 8.62 -18.01 -5.47
N VAL A 607 8.66 -16.75 -5.06
CA VAL A 607 9.37 -15.69 -5.78
C VAL A 607 10.83 -15.70 -5.33
N ALA A 608 11.73 -16.15 -6.19
CA ALA A 608 13.16 -16.24 -5.86
C ALA A 608 13.85 -14.89 -6.09
N ASP A 609 14.64 -14.45 -5.11
CA ASP A 609 15.54 -13.31 -5.25
C ASP A 609 16.71 -13.40 -4.27
N CYS A 610 17.92 -13.04 -4.71
CA CYS A 610 19.13 -12.98 -3.87
C CYS A 610 19.36 -14.21 -2.95
N ASN A 611 19.09 -15.42 -3.46
CA ASN A 611 19.13 -16.70 -2.72
C ASN A 611 18.08 -16.86 -1.59
N GLN A 612 17.02 -16.07 -1.61
CA GLN A 612 15.85 -16.18 -0.73
C GLN A 612 14.60 -16.48 -1.56
N ILE A 613 13.55 -16.95 -0.88
CA ILE A 613 12.24 -17.21 -1.47
C ILE A 613 11.22 -16.38 -0.70
N TYR A 614 10.42 -15.62 -1.42
CA TYR A 614 9.37 -14.76 -0.88
C TYR A 614 7.99 -15.18 -1.37
N GLU A 615 6.97 -14.88 -0.56
CA GLU A 615 5.62 -14.70 -1.07
C GLU A 615 5.48 -13.27 -1.60
N GLY A 616 5.11 -13.12 -2.86
CA GLY A 616 4.99 -11.83 -3.54
C GLY A 616 3.62 -11.62 -4.18
N THR A 617 3.19 -10.37 -4.24
CA THR A 617 1.97 -9.94 -4.93
C THR A 617 2.30 -8.97 -6.06
N PHE A 618 1.63 -9.14 -7.19
CA PHE A 618 1.84 -8.45 -8.47
C PHE A 618 0.51 -7.91 -9.00
N CYS A 619 0.54 -7.18 -10.11
CA CYS A 619 -0.65 -6.92 -10.90
C CYS A 619 -0.67 -7.89 -12.10
N SER A 620 -1.56 -8.87 -12.10
CA SER A 620 -1.71 -9.79 -13.24
C SER A 620 -2.28 -9.07 -14.47
N PRO A 621 -2.09 -9.60 -15.69
CA PRO A 621 -2.72 -9.07 -16.90
C PRO A 621 -4.24 -8.94 -16.80
N ALA A 622 -4.92 -9.91 -16.19
CA ALA A 622 -6.35 -9.82 -15.92
C ALA A 622 -6.69 -8.63 -15.01
N LEU A 623 -5.95 -8.43 -13.91
CA LEU A 623 -6.17 -7.31 -12.99
C LEU A 623 -5.86 -5.95 -13.65
N ALA A 624 -4.83 -5.89 -14.49
CA ALA A 624 -4.53 -4.71 -15.29
C ALA A 624 -5.67 -4.38 -16.28
N GLY A 625 -6.23 -5.41 -16.92
CA GLY A 625 -7.43 -5.30 -17.75
C GLY A 625 -8.65 -4.83 -16.97
N ASP A 626 -8.86 -5.30 -15.74
CA ASP A 626 -9.96 -4.87 -14.87
C ASP A 626 -9.81 -3.41 -14.42
N LYS A 627 -8.60 -2.99 -14.03
CA LYS A 627 -8.29 -1.59 -13.70
C LYS A 627 -8.53 -0.67 -14.90
N THR A 628 -8.18 -1.13 -16.10
CA THR A 628 -8.44 -0.40 -17.36
C THR A 628 -9.94 -0.27 -17.63
N ALA A 629 -10.71 -1.35 -17.44
CA ALA A 629 -12.16 -1.32 -17.61
C ALA A 629 -12.82 -0.41 -16.57
N TYR A 630 -12.36 -0.47 -15.31
CA TYR A 630 -12.82 0.39 -14.24
C TYR A 630 -12.55 1.87 -14.55
N ALA A 631 -11.34 2.22 -14.97
CA ALA A 631 -10.99 3.59 -15.37
C ALA A 631 -11.92 4.09 -16.47
N LEU A 632 -12.08 3.30 -17.54
CA LEU A 632 -12.94 3.66 -18.68
C LEU A 632 -14.40 3.84 -18.29
N LEU A 633 -14.95 2.91 -17.49
CA LEU A 633 -16.37 2.93 -17.14
C LEU A 633 -16.71 3.98 -16.08
N THR A 634 -15.77 4.37 -15.23
CA THR A 634 -15.96 5.44 -14.24
C THR A 634 -15.68 6.83 -14.80
N GLY A 635 -15.13 6.93 -16.02
CA GLY A 635 -14.72 8.20 -16.61
C GLY A 635 -13.42 8.76 -16.03
N CYS A 636 -12.56 7.90 -15.49
CA CYS A 636 -11.20 8.29 -15.16
C CYS A 636 -10.39 8.58 -16.43
N GLY A 637 -9.32 9.37 -16.30
CA GLY A 637 -8.47 9.75 -17.44
C GLY A 637 -7.79 8.58 -18.13
N GLY A 638 -7.47 7.50 -17.40
CA GLY A 638 -6.72 6.41 -18.00
C GLY A 638 -6.13 5.40 -17.03
N VAL A 639 -5.07 4.74 -17.49
CA VAL A 639 -4.20 3.88 -16.68
C VAL A 639 -2.73 4.23 -16.91
N MET A 640 -1.89 3.91 -15.93
CA MET A 640 -0.45 4.14 -15.98
C MET A 640 0.32 2.88 -15.59
N VAL A 641 1.34 2.51 -16.35
CA VAL A 641 2.19 1.34 -16.08
C VAL A 641 3.55 1.77 -15.53
N PHE A 642 3.88 1.28 -14.33
CA PHE A 642 5.21 1.36 -13.74
C PHE A 642 5.81 -0.05 -13.64
N ARG A 643 6.73 -0.46 -14.51
CA ARG A 643 7.26 0.25 -15.69
C ARG A 643 7.56 -0.75 -16.81
N VAL A 644 7.73 -0.28 -18.05
CA VAL A 644 7.88 -1.14 -19.25
C VAL A 644 8.98 -2.20 -19.09
N ALA A 645 10.13 -1.83 -18.54
CA ALA A 645 11.26 -2.74 -18.35
C ALA A 645 10.97 -3.93 -17.42
N CYS A 646 9.94 -3.81 -16.59
CA CYS A 646 9.55 -4.86 -15.67
C CYS A 646 8.47 -5.79 -16.25
N ASP A 647 7.82 -5.41 -17.35
CA ASP A 647 6.81 -6.24 -17.99
C ASP A 647 7.43 -7.28 -18.94
N LYS A 648 6.72 -8.39 -19.18
CA LYS A 648 7.06 -9.34 -20.24
C LYS A 648 6.87 -8.68 -21.60
N THR A 649 7.64 -9.12 -22.59
CA THR A 649 7.50 -8.62 -23.96
C THR A 649 6.15 -9.02 -24.55
N MET A 650 5.66 -8.23 -25.52
CA MET A 650 4.30 -8.34 -26.08
C MET A 650 4.01 -9.61 -26.89
N ASP A 651 4.99 -10.48 -27.12
CA ASP A 651 4.81 -11.83 -27.66
C ASP A 651 4.45 -12.87 -26.57
N ASP A 652 4.62 -12.53 -25.30
CA ASP A 652 4.11 -13.31 -24.18
C ASP A 652 2.68 -12.83 -23.83
N PRO A 653 1.66 -13.71 -23.90
CA PRO A 653 0.29 -13.34 -23.54
C PRO A 653 0.13 -12.93 -22.07
N ASN A 654 1.12 -13.23 -21.22
CA ASN A 654 1.13 -12.83 -19.81
C ASN A 654 1.79 -11.47 -19.57
N SER A 655 2.07 -10.69 -20.63
CA SER A 655 2.40 -9.27 -20.47
C SER A 655 1.22 -8.51 -19.86
N VAL A 656 1.53 -7.62 -18.91
CA VAL A 656 0.57 -6.70 -18.30
C VAL A 656 -0.05 -5.80 -19.37
N ALA A 657 0.77 -5.32 -20.32
CA ALA A 657 0.30 -4.52 -21.45
C ALA A 657 -0.66 -5.30 -22.38
N CYS A 658 -0.50 -6.62 -22.55
CA CYS A 658 -1.48 -7.45 -23.26
C CYS A 658 -2.84 -7.45 -22.54
N GLY A 659 -2.86 -7.50 -21.21
CA GLY A 659 -4.10 -7.40 -20.41
C GLY A 659 -4.83 -6.07 -20.62
N ILE A 660 -4.08 -4.97 -20.65
CA ILE A 660 -4.59 -3.62 -20.98
C ILE A 660 -5.13 -3.60 -22.41
N GLN A 661 -4.33 -4.04 -23.39
CA GLN A 661 -4.70 -4.07 -24.81
C GLN A 661 -5.97 -4.87 -25.08
N ASN A 662 -6.13 -6.03 -24.43
CA ASN A 662 -7.34 -6.84 -24.53
C ASN A 662 -8.58 -6.06 -24.09
N THR A 663 -8.52 -5.33 -22.98
CA THR A 663 -9.62 -4.48 -22.52
C THR A 663 -9.88 -3.31 -23.47
N LEU A 664 -8.84 -2.63 -23.98
CA LEU A 664 -9.00 -1.52 -24.93
C LEU A 664 -9.69 -2.01 -26.22
N ASN A 665 -9.26 -3.15 -26.77
CA ASN A 665 -9.88 -3.75 -27.96
C ASN A 665 -11.34 -4.17 -27.75
N ARG A 666 -11.73 -4.51 -26.51
CA ARG A 666 -13.12 -4.86 -26.18
C ARG A 666 -14.03 -3.63 -26.12
N TYR A 667 -13.54 -2.50 -25.61
CA TYR A 667 -14.40 -1.37 -25.23
C TYR A 667 -14.12 -0.07 -25.96
N ILE A 668 -13.03 0.07 -26.72
CA ILE A 668 -12.71 1.30 -27.45
C ILE A 668 -12.69 1.03 -28.95
N THR A 669 -13.36 1.90 -29.69
CA THR A 669 -13.44 1.78 -31.15
C THR A 669 -12.12 2.22 -31.77
N ASN A 670 -11.44 1.31 -32.48
CA ASN A 670 -10.18 1.59 -33.19
C ASN A 670 -9.08 2.22 -32.30
N TRP A 671 -8.83 1.63 -31.12
CA TRP A 671 -7.64 1.98 -30.34
C TRP A 671 -6.36 1.89 -31.19
#